data_AF-A0A2V7V4D6-F1
#
_entry.id   AF-A0A2V7V4D6-F1
#
_cell.length_a   1.000
_cell.length_b   1.000
_cell.length_c   1.000
_cell.angle_alpha   90.00
_cell.angle_beta   90.00
_cell.angle_gamma   90.00
#
_symmetry.space_group_name_H-M   'P 1'
#
loop_
_entity.id
_entity.type
_entity.pdbx_description
1 polymer ?
#
loop_
_entity_poly.entity_id
_entity_poly.type
_entity_poly.pdbx_seq_one_letter_code
_entity_poly.pdbx_strand_id
1 'polypeptide(L)'
;MAGSLAGGASICRQRAGQTGLTFTVSAGPDLAMSVPPRRVTTVDTRDLWAAAGPRPLRARWHGFWRVPEPGPYELEARSEDAVSVGLDGRELLSRRPGSRSRGVAARVDLASGFHELSVTYEASVPGELRLVWARPGGPVRELDPGSLFADPPSSRQQGFGRAATILGRLAIAAWLGPLLVLPFLVRPTAAERARARALLRVALPALVVLYAAALRFEALVGRYSWQGPPWALEAERALRVLHPAGLRWQPALEGYSGDPYNYLVRAREMRGFYEPNVREPLFPFVTRQLLRLLGDRNLAVNAASAVFSTLAVLATYVLGACAFSPAVGAAAALGMAMHRDVLWFGVEGFRDDAFTLFVLLTTAALVRLRRRPTARRGAVAGLAAGGAVLARVTSFSFLVPAFAWLALGRGPEAAARRRALAIGVVALLAAAGPYLLSCALAYGDPLYAVNFHTKFYRSRSGMPYDNAMSWLGYLRAGFRPFHLADTGLTGLTTYPFANKWEGLDYVSPRVDRLVSAAAVAGLALFLGSPAGRLLLIVLFTSLLPYAFTWEVPGGSEWRFTMHALPFYLIAASLALTRAVRLLRAEPRRELARRLRRRRRLIAMAAGAAALAALTVWAGLCALSYLRVRESLQAGEPAVIAAGARDGLFFGPGWDRPMRRGFVTVRRAGRAPATVWVPLAPRDDCRLTLRVDPAPPATAAPLNVALNGAPVAALALELDEKRIGSYEVELPRRLVTPGRNRLELGPAPFLLWYVRVEPGAVVSGAGSAR
;
A
#
# COMPACT_ATOMS: atom_id res chain seq x y z
N MET A 1 -30.04 -25.91 9.07
CA MET A 1 -28.81 -26.07 9.88
C MET A 1 -28.08 -24.74 10.11
N ALA A 2 -27.53 -24.09 9.09
CA ALA A 2 -26.70 -22.88 9.28
C ALA A 2 -27.45 -21.72 9.98
N GLY A 3 -28.72 -21.49 9.64
CA GLY A 3 -29.58 -20.53 10.34
C GLY A 3 -29.80 -20.88 11.82
N SER A 4 -30.03 -22.17 12.13
CA SER A 4 -30.18 -22.65 13.52
C SER A 4 -28.89 -22.49 14.33
N LEU A 5 -27.72 -22.76 13.72
CA LEU A 5 -26.41 -22.54 14.34
C LEU A 5 -26.15 -21.05 14.60
N ALA A 6 -26.49 -20.18 13.65
CA ALA A 6 -26.39 -18.74 13.84
C ALA A 6 -27.34 -18.22 14.92
N GLY A 7 -28.59 -18.72 14.96
CA GLY A 7 -29.55 -18.43 16.02
C GLY A 7 -29.06 -18.88 17.39
N GLY A 8 -28.56 -20.11 17.49
CA GLY A 8 -27.94 -20.64 18.72
C GLY A 8 -26.71 -19.82 19.16
N ALA A 9 -25.87 -19.39 18.21
CA ALA A 9 -24.73 -18.52 18.50
C ALA A 9 -25.18 -17.16 19.06
N SER A 10 -26.25 -16.57 18.50
CA SER A 10 -26.83 -15.32 18.98
C SER A 10 -27.38 -15.44 20.41
N ILE A 11 -28.17 -16.48 20.68
CA ILE A 11 -28.73 -16.76 22.02
C ILE A 11 -27.59 -16.99 23.03
N CYS A 12 -26.59 -17.80 22.67
CA CYS A 12 -25.43 -18.01 23.52
C CYS A 12 -24.65 -16.71 23.77
N ARG A 13 -24.55 -15.83 22.77
CA ARG A 13 -23.89 -14.53 22.94
C ARG A 13 -24.68 -13.59 23.86
N GLN A 14 -26.00 -13.58 23.79
CA GLN A 14 -26.84 -12.81 24.72
C GLN A 14 -26.71 -13.29 26.17
N ARG A 15 -26.45 -14.60 26.37
CA ARG A 15 -26.22 -15.21 27.68
C ARG A 15 -24.74 -15.25 28.09
N ALA A 16 -23.83 -14.89 27.20
CA ALA A 16 -22.43 -14.67 27.57
C ALA A 16 -22.39 -13.42 28.45
N GLY A 17 -21.49 -13.38 29.43
CA GLY A 17 -21.36 -12.22 30.32
C GLY A 17 -21.17 -10.94 29.51
N GLN A 18 -21.60 -9.81 30.09
CA GLN A 18 -21.56 -8.53 29.38
C GLN A 18 -20.12 -8.11 29.11
N THR A 19 -19.69 -8.30 27.86
CA THR A 19 -18.36 -7.89 27.39
C THR A 19 -18.25 -6.37 27.32
N GLY A 20 -17.03 -5.87 27.51
CA GLY A 20 -16.68 -4.45 27.53
C GLY A 20 -16.49 -3.92 28.95
N LEU A 21 -15.94 -2.72 29.08
CA LEU A 21 -15.74 -2.01 30.34
C LEU A 21 -16.88 -1.00 30.55
N THR A 22 -17.19 -0.71 31.80
CA THR A 22 -18.03 0.44 32.18
C THR A 22 -17.23 1.71 31.95
N PHE A 23 -17.75 2.58 31.10
CA PHE A 23 -17.15 3.84 30.72
C PHE A 23 -17.97 5.00 31.25
N THR A 24 -17.31 5.90 31.96
CA THR A 24 -17.89 7.12 32.52
C THR A 24 -17.06 8.32 32.08
N VAL A 25 -17.73 9.43 31.78
CA VAL A 25 -17.08 10.67 31.37
C VAL A 25 -17.68 11.82 32.16
N SER A 26 -16.81 12.60 32.75
CA SER A 26 -17.13 13.87 33.39
C SER A 26 -16.44 14.97 32.56
N ALA A 27 -17.17 16.03 32.18
CA ALA A 27 -16.64 17.07 31.29
C ALA A 27 -17.07 18.48 31.72
N GLY A 28 -16.29 19.50 31.31
CA GLY A 28 -16.50 20.91 31.64
C GLY A 28 -15.45 21.47 32.61
N PRO A 29 -15.50 22.79 32.90
CA PRO A 29 -14.50 23.48 33.74
C PRO A 29 -14.33 22.82 35.11
N ASP A 30 -15.44 22.37 35.71
CA ASP A 30 -15.48 21.70 37.01
C ASP A 30 -15.86 20.22 36.91
N LEU A 31 -15.78 19.63 35.71
CA LEU A 31 -16.20 18.25 35.42
C LEU A 31 -17.67 17.94 35.81
N ALA A 32 -18.51 18.97 35.93
CA ALA A 32 -19.89 18.85 36.41
C ALA A 32 -20.83 18.12 35.43
N MET A 33 -20.53 18.10 34.12
CA MET A 33 -21.34 17.32 33.19
C MET A 33 -20.95 15.84 33.26
N SER A 34 -21.82 15.00 33.80
CA SER A 34 -21.66 13.54 33.72
C SER A 34 -22.40 12.99 32.51
N VAL A 35 -21.69 12.25 31.65
CA VAL A 35 -22.31 11.40 30.64
C VAL A 35 -22.78 10.11 31.33
N PRO A 36 -24.00 9.61 31.06
CA PRO A 36 -24.47 8.35 31.63
C PRO A 36 -23.48 7.21 31.39
N PRO A 37 -23.22 6.36 32.40
CA PRO A 37 -22.34 5.21 32.24
C PRO A 37 -22.79 4.34 31.07
N ARG A 38 -21.84 3.94 30.21
CA ARG A 38 -22.11 3.06 29.07
C ARG A 38 -21.04 2.00 28.94
N ARG A 39 -21.34 0.90 28.25
CA ARG A 39 -20.35 -0.15 27.99
C ARG A 39 -19.54 0.16 26.73
N VAL A 40 -18.23 -0.01 26.81
CA VAL A 40 -17.30 0.13 25.67
C VAL A 40 -16.41 -1.09 25.57
N THR A 41 -16.04 -1.47 24.36
CA THR A 41 -15.27 -2.71 24.13
C THR A 41 -13.76 -2.47 23.98
N THR A 42 -13.32 -1.22 24.10
CA THR A 42 -11.92 -0.80 23.97
C THR A 42 -11.60 0.31 24.97
N VAL A 43 -10.31 0.45 25.30
CA VAL A 43 -9.78 1.55 26.11
C VAL A 43 -9.08 2.52 25.15
N ASP A 44 -9.85 3.46 24.60
CA ASP A 44 -9.36 4.49 23.69
C ASP A 44 -10.24 5.75 23.73
N THR A 45 -9.77 6.85 23.16
CA THR A 45 -10.47 8.14 23.17
C THR A 45 -11.56 8.30 22.10
N ARG A 46 -11.85 7.29 21.27
CA ARG A 46 -12.82 7.43 20.16
C ARG A 46 -14.24 7.66 20.67
N ASP A 47 -14.59 6.95 21.73
CA ASP A 47 -15.88 7.03 22.41
C ASP A 47 -16.03 8.27 23.30
N LEU A 48 -14.95 9.01 23.53
CA LEU A 48 -14.86 10.03 24.55
C LEU A 48 -15.24 11.41 24.01
N TRP A 49 -14.69 11.78 22.85
CA TRP A 49 -14.92 13.09 22.23
C TRP A 49 -16.32 13.24 21.61
N ALA A 50 -16.93 12.13 21.18
CA ALA A 50 -18.29 12.13 20.65
C ALA A 50 -19.34 12.59 21.69
N ALA A 51 -19.08 12.35 22.97
CA ALA A 51 -20.01 12.70 24.06
C ALA A 51 -19.62 14.02 24.76
N ALA A 52 -18.34 14.29 24.95
CA ALA A 52 -17.87 15.44 25.74
C ALA A 52 -17.65 16.73 24.95
N GLY A 53 -17.42 16.65 23.63
CA GLY A 53 -16.93 17.78 22.85
C GLY A 53 -15.50 18.20 23.23
N PRO A 54 -14.97 19.34 22.74
CA PRO A 54 -13.57 19.75 22.93
C PRO A 54 -13.26 20.34 24.32
N ARG A 55 -14.02 19.99 25.36
CA ARG A 55 -13.88 20.54 26.71
C ARG A 55 -12.90 19.70 27.55
N PRO A 56 -12.31 20.25 28.62
CA PRO A 56 -11.62 19.46 29.62
C PRO A 56 -12.52 18.34 30.14
N LEU A 57 -11.94 17.16 30.30
CA LEU A 57 -12.68 15.99 30.74
C LEU A 57 -11.82 15.05 31.56
N ARG A 58 -12.53 14.22 32.32
CA ARG A 58 -12.03 13.03 32.99
C ARG A 58 -12.85 11.85 32.52
N ALA A 59 -12.18 10.84 32.01
CA ALA A 59 -12.82 9.61 31.59
C ALA A 59 -12.26 8.42 32.36
N ARG A 60 -13.16 7.51 32.74
CA ARG A 60 -12.82 6.31 33.48
C ARG A 60 -13.39 5.09 32.79
N TRP A 61 -12.52 4.14 32.48
CA TRP A 61 -12.86 2.78 32.10
C TRP A 61 -12.66 1.89 33.31
N HIS A 62 -13.66 1.08 33.64
CA HIS A 62 -13.62 0.19 34.80
C HIS A 62 -14.31 -1.13 34.47
N GLY A 63 -13.71 -2.24 34.90
CA GLY A 63 -14.25 -3.57 34.71
C GLY A 63 -13.17 -4.61 34.94
N PHE A 64 -13.14 -5.66 34.12
CA PHE A 64 -12.28 -6.81 34.30
C PHE A 64 -11.59 -7.17 32.99
N TRP A 65 -10.29 -7.45 33.07
CA TRP A 65 -9.49 -8.02 31.99
C TRP A 65 -9.23 -9.51 32.24
N ARG A 66 -9.56 -10.33 31.26
CA ARG A 66 -9.32 -11.77 31.28
C ARG A 66 -7.91 -12.09 30.78
N VAL A 67 -7.06 -12.55 31.70
CA VAL A 67 -5.71 -13.03 31.42
C VAL A 67 -5.77 -14.53 31.09
N PRO A 68 -5.37 -14.95 29.87
CA PRO A 68 -5.59 -16.33 29.43
C PRO A 68 -4.64 -17.35 30.06
N GLU A 69 -3.39 -16.98 30.35
CA GLU A 69 -2.39 -17.86 30.95
C GLU A 69 -1.60 -17.06 31.99
N PRO A 70 -1.16 -17.67 33.09
CA PRO A 70 -0.39 -16.97 34.10
C PRO A 70 1.01 -16.59 33.58
N GLY A 71 1.60 -15.55 34.16
CA GLY A 71 2.99 -15.17 33.91
C GLY A 71 3.21 -13.66 33.86
N PRO A 72 4.40 -13.22 33.44
CA PRO A 72 4.72 -11.80 33.30
C PRO A 72 4.03 -11.17 32.09
N TYR A 73 3.48 -9.99 32.31
CA TYR A 73 2.88 -9.11 31.30
C TYR A 73 3.50 -7.72 31.39
N GLU A 74 3.79 -7.12 30.25
CA GLU A 74 4.19 -5.72 30.13
C GLU A 74 2.99 -4.93 29.65
N LEU A 75 2.41 -4.09 30.52
CA LEU A 75 1.36 -3.15 30.14
C LEU A 75 2.01 -1.81 29.80
N GLU A 76 1.55 -1.18 28.72
CA GLU A 76 1.98 0.14 28.31
C GLU A 76 0.77 1.04 28.04
N ALA A 77 0.74 2.20 28.67
CA ALA A 77 -0.22 3.26 28.39
C ALA A 77 0.46 4.36 27.59
N ARG A 78 -0.05 4.65 26.39
CA ARG A 78 0.44 5.72 25.51
C ARG A 78 -0.54 6.87 25.48
N SER A 79 -0.07 8.06 25.86
CA SER A 79 -0.86 9.28 25.80
C SER A 79 0.04 10.52 25.89
N GLU A 80 -0.45 11.67 25.42
CA GLU A 80 0.17 12.97 25.65
C GLU A 80 -0.35 13.65 26.92
N ASP A 81 -1.51 13.22 27.43
CA ASP A 81 -2.14 13.76 28.64
C ASP A 81 -1.97 12.85 29.86
N ALA A 82 -2.70 13.15 30.94
CA ALA A 82 -2.64 12.38 32.17
C ALA A 82 -3.36 11.04 31.99
N VAL A 83 -2.69 9.95 32.35
CA VAL A 83 -3.30 8.62 32.38
C VAL A 83 -2.83 7.86 33.60
N SER A 84 -3.76 7.22 34.31
CA SER A 84 -3.46 6.21 35.32
C SER A 84 -4.11 4.88 34.95
N VAL A 85 -3.38 3.78 35.17
CA VAL A 85 -3.88 2.42 34.96
C VAL A 85 -3.69 1.66 36.27
N GLY A 86 -4.80 1.18 36.83
CA GLY A 86 -4.82 0.31 37.99
C GLY A 86 -5.25 -1.10 37.64
N LEU A 87 -4.64 -2.07 38.31
CA LEU A 87 -5.00 -3.48 38.21
C LEU A 87 -5.16 -4.08 39.61
N ASP A 88 -6.25 -4.80 39.85
CA ASP A 88 -6.58 -5.43 41.16
C ASP A 88 -6.46 -4.44 42.33
N GLY A 89 -7.02 -3.23 42.15
CA GLY A 89 -6.98 -2.14 43.13
C GLY A 89 -5.63 -1.45 43.31
N ARG A 90 -4.57 -1.85 42.59
CA ARG A 90 -3.23 -1.25 42.67
C ARG A 90 -2.94 -0.40 41.44
N GLU A 91 -2.50 0.84 41.62
CA GLU A 91 -2.02 1.67 40.52
C GLU A 91 -0.70 1.10 39.96
N LEU A 92 -0.70 0.69 38.69
CA LEU A 92 0.47 0.13 38.00
C LEU A 92 1.20 1.17 37.16
N LEU A 93 0.45 2.06 36.50
CA LEU A 93 0.97 3.07 35.60
C LEU A 93 0.39 4.42 35.99
N SER A 94 1.22 5.45 35.99
CA SER A 94 0.78 6.82 36.16
C SER A 94 1.67 7.72 35.31
N ARG A 95 1.04 8.50 34.43
CA ARG A 95 1.70 9.48 33.57
C ARG A 95 1.06 10.83 33.81
N ARG A 96 1.92 11.84 34.00
CA ARG A 96 1.52 13.24 34.07
C ARG A 96 1.67 13.92 32.70
N PRO A 97 0.88 14.98 32.40
CA PRO A 97 1.08 15.80 31.21
C PRO A 97 2.51 16.33 31.15
N GLY A 98 3.08 16.45 29.94
CA GLY A 98 4.44 16.97 29.76
C GLY A 98 5.59 15.98 30.03
N SER A 99 5.32 14.71 30.33
CA SER A 99 6.36 13.68 30.41
C SER A 99 7.10 13.53 29.07
N ARG A 100 8.45 13.39 29.12
CA ARG A 100 9.32 13.26 27.92
C ARG A 100 8.99 12.03 27.05
N SER A 101 8.39 11.00 27.64
CA SER A 101 7.96 9.80 26.94
C SER A 101 6.46 9.85 26.62
N ARG A 102 6.09 9.47 25.39
CA ARG A 102 4.69 9.26 25.00
C ARG A 102 4.05 8.01 25.62
N GLY A 103 4.85 7.11 26.20
CA GLY A 103 4.38 5.87 26.83
C GLY A 103 4.96 5.66 28.23
N VAL A 104 4.18 5.07 29.13
CA VAL A 104 4.65 4.52 30.40
C VAL A 104 4.36 3.03 30.40
N ALA A 105 5.34 2.21 30.76
CA ALA A 105 5.22 0.75 30.79
C ALA A 105 5.57 0.19 32.17
N ALA A 106 4.89 -0.89 32.55
CA ALA A 106 5.10 -1.61 33.80
C ALA A 106 4.98 -3.10 33.54
N ARG A 107 5.84 -3.86 34.21
CA ARG A 107 5.79 -5.31 34.21
C ARG A 107 5.07 -5.80 35.45
N VAL A 108 4.13 -6.72 35.26
CA VAL A 108 3.32 -7.30 36.33
C VAL A 108 3.16 -8.80 36.08
N ASP A 109 3.27 -9.59 37.15
CA ASP A 109 2.97 -11.03 37.09
C ASP A 109 1.49 -11.24 37.40
N LEU A 110 0.77 -11.85 36.46
CA LEU A 110 -0.67 -12.08 36.54
C LEU A 110 -0.97 -13.57 36.60
N ALA A 111 -1.97 -13.94 37.38
CA ALA A 111 -2.56 -15.27 37.33
C ALA A 111 -3.42 -15.42 36.06
N SER A 112 -3.76 -16.64 35.66
CA SER A 112 -4.85 -16.81 34.71
C SER A 112 -6.17 -16.51 35.40
N GLY A 113 -7.02 -15.67 34.81
CA GLY A 113 -8.28 -15.30 35.46
C GLY A 113 -8.78 -13.93 35.04
N PHE A 114 -9.67 -13.37 35.85
CA PHE A 114 -10.16 -12.01 35.69
C PHE A 114 -9.45 -11.12 36.69
N HIS A 115 -8.86 -10.05 36.18
CA HIS A 115 -8.20 -9.02 36.95
C HIS A 115 -9.01 -7.74 36.83
N GLU A 116 -9.25 -7.07 37.95
CA GLU A 116 -9.93 -5.77 37.93
C GLU A 116 -9.05 -4.78 37.16
N LEU A 117 -9.60 -4.14 36.13
CA LEU A 117 -8.91 -3.14 35.32
C LEU A 117 -9.61 -1.79 35.51
N SER A 118 -8.82 -0.79 35.88
CA SER A 118 -9.25 0.60 35.93
C SER A 118 -8.30 1.47 35.12
N VAL A 119 -8.84 2.35 34.31
CA VAL A 119 -8.07 3.31 33.52
C VAL A 119 -8.71 4.66 33.70
N THR A 120 -7.94 5.66 34.11
CA THR A 120 -8.38 7.05 34.20
C THR A 120 -7.57 7.88 33.22
N TYR A 121 -8.25 8.72 32.46
CA TYR A 121 -7.64 9.63 31.49
C TYR A 121 -8.19 11.02 31.69
N GLU A 122 -7.30 12.00 31.78
CA GLU A 122 -7.67 13.40 31.96
C GLU A 122 -6.96 14.21 30.87
N ALA A 123 -7.75 14.99 30.12
CA ALA A 123 -7.25 15.78 29.01
C ALA A 123 -7.99 17.12 28.95
N SER A 124 -7.24 18.18 28.66
CA SER A 124 -7.80 19.53 28.43
C SER A 124 -8.20 19.76 26.98
N VAL A 125 -7.62 18.98 26.06
CA VAL A 125 -7.85 19.07 24.61
C VAL A 125 -8.00 17.67 24.01
N PRO A 126 -8.56 17.54 22.80
CA PRO A 126 -8.59 16.28 22.07
C PRO A 126 -7.23 15.58 21.99
N GLY A 127 -7.10 14.43 22.65
CA GLY A 127 -5.87 13.62 22.69
C GLY A 127 -6.10 12.14 22.42
N GLU A 128 -5.00 11.37 22.36
CA GLU A 128 -4.99 9.91 22.17
C GLU A 128 -4.68 9.20 23.49
N LEU A 129 -5.43 8.12 23.76
CA LEU A 129 -5.10 7.12 24.75
C LEU A 129 -5.06 5.76 24.06
N ARG A 130 -3.97 5.03 24.29
CA ARG A 130 -3.89 3.60 23.97
C ARG A 130 -3.37 2.83 25.16
N LEU A 131 -4.12 1.80 25.55
CA LEU A 131 -3.65 0.79 26.47
C LEU A 131 -3.31 -0.49 25.71
N VAL A 132 -2.05 -0.90 25.78
CA VAL A 132 -1.53 -2.10 25.11
C VAL A 132 -0.82 -3.00 26.11
N TRP A 133 -0.64 -4.26 25.76
CA TRP A 133 0.07 -5.24 26.57
C TRP A 133 0.94 -6.14 25.70
N ALA A 134 2.03 -6.68 26.26
CA ALA A 134 2.86 -7.70 25.65
C ALA A 134 3.22 -8.77 26.69
N ARG A 135 3.60 -9.95 26.22
CA ARG A 135 4.46 -10.83 27.05
C ARG A 135 5.90 -10.38 26.90
N PRO A 136 6.80 -10.65 27.87
CA PRO A 136 8.22 -10.36 27.72
C PRO A 136 8.78 -10.89 26.41
N GLY A 137 9.36 -10.01 25.58
CA GLY A 137 9.89 -10.33 24.25
C GLY A 137 8.84 -10.63 23.16
N GLY A 138 7.55 -10.58 23.49
CA GLY A 138 6.45 -10.76 22.56
C GLY A 138 6.03 -9.45 21.86
N PRO A 139 5.27 -9.53 20.76
CA PRO A 139 4.75 -8.34 20.10
C PRO A 139 3.68 -7.66 20.97
N VAL A 140 3.68 -6.33 20.99
CA VAL A 140 2.66 -5.49 21.64
C VAL A 140 1.29 -5.73 21.01
N ARG A 141 0.27 -5.94 21.85
CA ARG A 141 -1.13 -6.24 21.50
C ARG A 141 -2.07 -5.25 22.17
N GLU A 142 -3.16 -4.92 21.51
CA GLU A 142 -4.28 -4.24 22.16
C GLU A 142 -5.05 -5.23 23.04
N LEU A 143 -5.81 -4.72 24.01
CA LEU A 143 -6.73 -5.53 24.78
C LEU A 143 -7.82 -6.07 23.84
N ASP A 144 -7.98 -7.40 23.79
CA ASP A 144 -9.02 -8.04 22.98
C ASP A 144 -10.39 -7.64 23.56
N PRO A 145 -11.31 -7.06 22.77
CA PRO A 145 -12.69 -6.83 23.18
C PRO A 145 -13.36 -8.03 23.85
N GLY A 146 -13.04 -9.25 23.42
CA GLY A 146 -13.56 -10.50 23.99
C GLY A 146 -12.95 -10.87 25.36
N SER A 147 -11.92 -10.13 25.80
CA SER A 147 -11.24 -10.31 27.09
C SER A 147 -11.65 -9.26 28.13
N LEU A 148 -12.47 -8.26 27.76
CA LEU A 148 -12.92 -7.21 28.66
C LEU A 148 -14.36 -7.46 29.10
N PHE A 149 -14.67 -7.22 30.37
CA PHE A 149 -15.98 -7.47 30.96
C PHE A 149 -16.34 -6.39 31.98
N ALA A 150 -17.62 -6.04 32.09
CA ALA A 150 -18.06 -5.04 33.06
C ALA A 150 -18.03 -5.67 34.46
N ASP A 151 -18.47 -6.92 34.53
CA ASP A 151 -18.46 -7.79 35.70
C ASP A 151 -17.79 -9.13 35.33
N PRO A 152 -17.10 -9.81 36.26
CA PRO A 152 -16.44 -11.07 35.97
C PRO A 152 -17.49 -12.13 35.61
N PRO A 153 -17.46 -12.71 34.39
CA PRO A 153 -18.47 -13.65 33.97
C PRO A 153 -18.34 -14.96 34.75
N SER A 154 -19.47 -15.47 35.24
CA SER A 154 -19.55 -16.82 35.81
C SER A 154 -19.05 -17.88 34.84
N SER A 155 -18.61 -19.03 35.36
CA SER A 155 -18.16 -20.17 34.54
C SER A 155 -19.21 -20.58 33.48
N ARG A 156 -20.50 -20.45 33.81
CA ARG A 156 -21.63 -20.71 32.90
C ARG A 156 -21.68 -19.69 31.75
N GLN A 157 -21.55 -18.40 32.06
CA GLN A 157 -21.48 -17.32 31.06
C GLN A 157 -20.28 -17.47 30.12
N GLN A 158 -19.12 -17.87 30.66
CA GLN A 158 -17.94 -18.19 29.83
C GLN A 158 -18.18 -19.41 28.93
N GLY A 159 -18.89 -20.42 29.44
CA GLY A 159 -19.38 -21.55 28.65
C GLY A 159 -20.24 -21.12 27.46
N PHE A 160 -21.20 -20.22 27.69
CA PHE A 160 -22.01 -19.64 26.62
C PHE A 160 -21.20 -18.81 25.63
N GLY A 161 -20.21 -18.03 26.08
CA GLY A 161 -19.31 -17.29 25.19
C GLY A 161 -18.50 -18.23 24.27
N ARG A 162 -17.96 -19.32 24.80
CA ARG A 162 -17.26 -20.36 24.00
C ARG A 162 -18.20 -21.04 23.02
N ALA A 163 -19.39 -21.43 23.48
CA ALA A 163 -20.42 -22.02 22.63
C ALA A 163 -20.83 -21.08 21.49
N ALA A 164 -21.01 -19.78 21.78
CA ALA A 164 -21.33 -18.78 20.76
C ALA A 164 -20.26 -18.69 19.66
N THR A 165 -18.98 -18.69 20.04
CA THR A 165 -17.88 -18.67 19.08
C THR A 165 -17.81 -19.97 18.26
N ILE A 166 -17.96 -21.13 18.90
CA ILE A 166 -17.96 -22.43 18.21
C ILE A 166 -19.15 -22.52 17.25
N LEU A 167 -20.36 -22.24 17.72
CA LEU A 167 -21.58 -22.24 16.90
C LEU A 167 -21.50 -21.23 15.76
N GLY A 168 -20.93 -20.04 16.00
CA GLY A 168 -20.70 -19.05 14.96
C GLY A 168 -19.73 -19.54 13.88
N ARG A 169 -18.60 -20.14 14.28
CA ARG A 169 -17.64 -20.76 13.34
C ARG A 169 -18.27 -21.92 12.57
N LEU A 170 -19.06 -22.76 13.24
CA LEU A 170 -19.80 -23.86 12.61
C LEU A 170 -20.88 -23.33 11.67
N ALA A 171 -21.56 -22.23 12.00
CA ALA A 171 -22.52 -21.59 11.11
C ALA A 171 -21.82 -21.08 9.84
N ILE A 172 -20.68 -20.41 9.97
CA ILE A 172 -19.85 -19.97 8.83
C ILE A 172 -19.41 -21.18 8.00
N ALA A 173 -18.89 -22.23 8.64
CA ALA A 173 -18.50 -23.46 7.96
C ALA A 173 -19.70 -24.18 7.31
N ALA A 174 -20.90 -24.11 7.90
CA ALA A 174 -22.12 -24.67 7.34
C ALA A 174 -22.68 -23.83 6.18
N TRP A 175 -22.39 -22.53 6.13
CA TRP A 175 -22.70 -21.66 4.99
C TRP A 175 -21.69 -21.83 3.85
N LEU A 176 -20.39 -21.86 4.17
CA LEU A 176 -19.30 -21.92 3.19
C LEU A 176 -18.98 -23.35 2.73
N GLY A 177 -19.11 -24.33 3.62
CA GLY A 177 -18.80 -25.74 3.37
C GLY A 177 -19.59 -26.32 2.21
N PRO A 178 -20.93 -26.17 2.15
CA PRO A 178 -21.71 -26.58 0.99
C PRO A 178 -21.29 -25.85 -0.29
N LEU A 179 -20.99 -24.55 -0.24
CA LEU A 179 -20.51 -23.80 -1.40
C LEU A 179 -19.16 -24.32 -1.93
N LEU A 180 -18.30 -24.82 -1.05
CA LEU A 180 -16.98 -25.35 -1.39
C LEU A 180 -17.00 -26.85 -1.74
N VAL A 181 -17.90 -27.63 -1.15
CA VAL A 181 -17.89 -29.11 -1.19
C VAL A 181 -19.00 -29.69 -2.06
N LEU A 182 -20.18 -29.07 -2.17
CA LEU A 182 -21.27 -29.53 -3.06
C LEU A 182 -20.84 -29.71 -4.52
N PRO A 183 -19.92 -28.90 -5.10
CA PRO A 183 -19.42 -29.14 -6.45
C PRO A 183 -18.68 -30.48 -6.63
N PHE A 184 -18.29 -31.13 -5.52
CA PHE A 184 -17.48 -32.36 -5.51
C PHE A 184 -18.24 -33.60 -5.03
N LEU A 185 -19.22 -33.47 -4.12
CA LEU A 185 -19.93 -34.62 -3.52
C LEU A 185 -21.16 -35.08 -4.31
N VAL A 186 -21.91 -34.16 -4.91
CA VAL A 186 -23.05 -34.52 -5.75
C VAL A 186 -22.52 -34.68 -7.16
N ARG A 187 -22.86 -35.78 -7.86
CA ARG A 187 -22.68 -35.89 -9.32
C ARG A 187 -23.86 -35.16 -9.97
N PRO A 188 -23.81 -33.82 -10.12
CA PRO A 188 -25.00 -33.09 -10.49
C PRO A 188 -25.23 -33.34 -11.98
N THR A 189 -26.49 -33.35 -12.38
CA THR A 189 -26.84 -33.36 -13.80
C THR A 189 -26.14 -32.21 -14.52
N ALA A 190 -25.99 -32.30 -15.84
CA ALA A 190 -25.38 -31.22 -16.63
C ALA A 190 -26.11 -29.87 -16.41
N ALA A 191 -27.44 -29.92 -16.26
CA ALA A 191 -28.29 -28.76 -15.98
C ALA A 191 -28.03 -28.13 -14.60
N GLU A 192 -27.93 -28.93 -13.54
CA GLU A 192 -27.62 -28.45 -12.19
C GLU A 192 -26.21 -27.84 -12.12
N ARG A 193 -25.22 -28.47 -12.78
CA ARG A 193 -23.88 -27.90 -12.90
C ARG A 193 -23.89 -26.55 -13.61
N ALA A 194 -24.71 -26.40 -14.64
CA ALA A 194 -24.86 -25.12 -15.35
C ALA A 194 -25.50 -24.04 -14.46
N ARG A 195 -26.59 -24.37 -13.75
CA ARG A 195 -27.27 -23.47 -12.80
C ARG A 195 -26.35 -23.07 -11.65
N ALA A 196 -25.69 -24.01 -10.99
CA ALA A 196 -24.75 -23.73 -9.91
C ALA A 196 -23.58 -22.85 -10.36
N ARG A 197 -23.01 -23.10 -11.55
CA ARG A 197 -21.98 -22.24 -12.13
C ARG A 197 -22.50 -20.84 -12.45
N ALA A 198 -23.74 -20.71 -12.92
CA ALA A 198 -24.35 -19.41 -13.17
C ALA A 198 -24.53 -18.62 -11.86
N LEU A 199 -25.04 -19.28 -10.81
CA LEU A 199 -25.19 -18.67 -9.49
C LEU A 199 -23.83 -18.27 -8.90
N LEU A 200 -22.84 -19.16 -8.91
CA LEU A 200 -21.50 -18.88 -8.39
C LEU A 200 -20.80 -17.73 -9.13
N ARG A 201 -21.06 -17.55 -10.43
CA ARG A 201 -20.53 -16.40 -11.22
C ARG A 201 -21.06 -15.05 -10.75
N VAL A 202 -22.18 -15.02 -10.03
CA VAL A 202 -22.79 -13.80 -9.48
C VAL A 202 -22.56 -13.70 -7.97
N ALA A 203 -22.79 -14.79 -7.23
CA ALA A 203 -22.67 -14.83 -5.78
C ALA A 203 -21.22 -14.59 -5.31
N LEU A 204 -20.23 -15.24 -5.93
CA LEU A 204 -18.84 -15.10 -5.52
C LEU A 204 -18.31 -13.66 -5.63
N PRO A 205 -18.43 -12.95 -6.78
CA PRO A 205 -17.99 -11.55 -6.83
C PRO A 205 -18.82 -10.65 -5.93
N ALA A 206 -20.12 -10.90 -5.75
CA ALA A 206 -20.93 -10.13 -4.81
C ALA A 206 -20.41 -10.28 -3.37
N LEU A 207 -20.10 -11.50 -2.92
CA LEU A 207 -19.52 -11.75 -1.61
C LEU A 207 -18.15 -11.09 -1.44
N VAL A 208 -17.27 -11.15 -2.44
CA VAL A 208 -15.96 -10.49 -2.41
C VAL A 208 -16.11 -8.97 -2.33
N VAL A 209 -17.06 -8.38 -3.05
CA VAL A 209 -17.33 -6.94 -3.03
C VAL A 209 -17.95 -6.51 -1.70
N LEU A 210 -18.89 -7.27 -1.15
CA LEU A 210 -19.46 -7.02 0.18
C LEU A 210 -18.38 -7.10 1.27
N TYR A 211 -17.49 -8.09 1.18
CA TYR A 211 -16.33 -8.19 2.07
C TYR A 211 -15.39 -6.99 1.92
N ALA A 212 -15.08 -6.57 0.68
CA ALA A 212 -14.28 -5.39 0.41
C ALA A 212 -14.91 -4.10 0.97
N ALA A 213 -16.23 -3.94 0.83
CA ALA A 213 -17.00 -2.82 1.35
C ALA A 213 -16.99 -2.81 2.89
N ALA A 214 -17.19 -3.97 3.51
CA ALA A 214 -17.13 -4.14 4.96
C ALA A 214 -15.78 -3.71 5.52
N LEU A 215 -14.67 -4.17 4.93
CA LEU A 215 -13.33 -3.79 5.40
C LEU A 215 -13.04 -2.29 5.22
N ARG A 216 -13.50 -1.67 4.13
CA ARG A 216 -13.33 -0.22 3.92
C ARG A 216 -14.22 0.59 4.85
N PHE A 217 -15.42 0.12 5.14
CA PHE A 217 -16.29 0.74 6.13
C PHE A 217 -15.66 0.67 7.52
N GLU A 218 -15.19 -0.51 7.94
CA GLU A 218 -14.51 -0.69 9.23
C GLU A 218 -13.26 0.20 9.31
N ALA A 219 -12.42 0.23 8.27
CA ALA A 219 -11.27 1.12 8.21
C ALA A 219 -11.66 2.61 8.26
N LEU A 220 -12.69 3.03 7.52
CA LEU A 220 -13.18 4.40 7.48
C LEU A 220 -13.64 4.87 8.87
N VAL A 221 -14.47 4.07 9.54
CA VAL A 221 -15.02 4.40 10.86
C VAL A 221 -13.94 4.31 11.93
N GLY A 222 -13.14 3.24 11.91
CA GLY A 222 -12.09 2.98 12.90
C GLY A 222 -10.96 4.00 12.86
N ARG A 223 -10.59 4.49 11.67
CA ARG A 223 -9.49 5.45 11.46
C ARG A 223 -9.89 6.89 11.78
N TYR A 224 -11.01 7.36 11.25
CA TYR A 224 -11.41 8.77 11.39
C TYR A 224 -12.30 9.04 12.59
N SER A 225 -12.43 8.05 13.49
CA SER A 225 -13.25 8.12 14.71
C SER A 225 -14.60 8.75 14.42
N TRP A 226 -15.29 8.22 13.41
CA TRP A 226 -16.47 8.87 12.85
C TRP A 226 -17.46 9.16 13.97
N GLN A 227 -17.72 10.45 14.22
CA GLN A 227 -18.81 10.94 15.09
C GLN A 227 -20.19 10.73 14.44
N GLY A 228 -20.31 9.66 13.66
CA GLY A 228 -21.51 9.25 12.95
C GLY A 228 -22.64 8.89 13.88
N PRO A 229 -23.80 8.51 13.31
CA PRO A 229 -24.86 7.91 14.10
C PRO A 229 -24.33 6.66 14.85
N PRO A 230 -24.82 6.37 16.07
CA PRO A 230 -24.32 5.26 16.90
C PRO A 230 -24.23 3.90 16.20
N TRP A 231 -25.16 3.62 15.27
CA TRP A 231 -25.16 2.37 14.49
C TRP A 231 -23.87 2.15 13.70
N ALA A 232 -23.16 3.21 13.31
CA ALA A 232 -21.94 3.09 12.54
C ALA A 232 -20.79 2.49 13.35
N LEU A 233 -20.67 2.90 14.62
CA LEU A 233 -19.70 2.33 15.56
C LEU A 233 -20.07 0.88 15.89
N GLU A 234 -21.36 0.58 16.06
CA GLU A 234 -21.83 -0.80 16.26
C GLU A 234 -21.53 -1.69 15.04
N ALA A 235 -21.78 -1.18 13.84
CA ALA A 235 -21.47 -1.87 12.58
C ALA A 235 -19.95 -2.07 12.42
N GLU A 236 -19.12 -1.06 12.71
CA GLU A 236 -17.66 -1.19 12.71
C GLU A 236 -17.21 -2.29 13.66
N ARG A 237 -17.69 -2.28 14.91
CA ARG A 237 -17.37 -3.32 15.90
C ARG A 237 -17.81 -4.71 15.44
N ALA A 238 -18.98 -4.82 14.81
CA ALA A 238 -19.49 -6.08 14.27
C ALA A 238 -18.64 -6.57 13.08
N LEU A 239 -18.18 -5.66 12.22
CA LEU A 239 -17.34 -5.97 11.05
C LEU A 239 -15.88 -6.20 11.42
N ARG A 240 -15.41 -5.71 12.57
CA ARG A 240 -14.06 -5.96 13.09
C ARG A 240 -13.74 -7.44 13.25
N VAL A 241 -14.74 -8.33 13.34
CA VAL A 241 -14.50 -9.79 13.32
C VAL A 241 -13.99 -10.32 11.98
N LEU A 242 -14.22 -9.57 10.90
CA LEU A 242 -13.71 -9.84 9.55
C LEU A 242 -12.32 -9.24 9.34
N HIS A 243 -11.90 -8.33 10.23
CA HIS A 243 -10.60 -7.68 10.18
C HIS A 243 -9.49 -8.71 10.42
N PRO A 244 -8.53 -8.85 9.51
CA PRO A 244 -7.38 -9.73 9.76
C PRO A 244 -6.60 -9.23 10.98
N ALA A 245 -6.32 -10.11 11.94
CA ALA A 245 -5.70 -9.73 13.23
C ALA A 245 -4.33 -9.02 13.11
N GLY A 246 -3.63 -9.19 11.99
CA GLY A 246 -2.35 -8.52 11.72
C GLY A 246 -2.49 -7.13 11.08
N LEU A 247 -3.70 -6.74 10.65
CA LEU A 247 -3.98 -5.42 10.11
C LEU A 247 -4.35 -4.49 11.29
N ARG A 248 -3.85 -3.26 11.27
CA ARG A 248 -4.07 -2.27 12.34
C ARG A 248 -4.31 -0.90 11.72
N TRP A 249 -5.39 -0.24 12.14
CA TRP A 249 -5.65 1.14 11.76
C TRP A 249 -4.99 2.08 12.75
N GLN A 250 -4.17 3.00 12.25
CA GLN A 250 -3.74 4.15 13.02
C GLN A 250 -4.85 5.20 12.90
N PRO A 251 -5.39 5.73 14.01
CA PRO A 251 -6.29 6.87 13.99
C PRO A 251 -5.66 8.01 13.17
N ALA A 252 -6.47 8.65 12.35
CA ALA A 252 -6.07 9.91 11.73
C ALA A 252 -6.12 10.99 12.81
N LEU A 253 -4.97 11.28 13.42
CA LEU A 253 -4.83 12.31 14.45
C LEU A 253 -4.84 13.72 13.86
N GLU A 254 -4.36 13.86 12.62
CA GLU A 254 -4.30 15.13 11.92
C GLU A 254 -5.59 15.39 11.15
N GLY A 255 -6.01 16.67 11.13
CA GLY A 255 -7.01 17.13 10.19
C GLY A 255 -6.58 16.87 8.74
N TYR A 256 -7.52 16.97 7.80
CA TYR A 256 -7.23 16.77 6.39
C TYR A 256 -6.09 17.70 5.92
N SER A 257 -5.04 17.11 5.34
CA SER A 257 -3.93 17.83 4.73
C SER A 257 -3.77 17.38 3.28
N GLY A 258 -3.03 18.15 2.47
CA GLY A 258 -2.68 17.77 1.10
C GLY A 258 -3.86 17.61 0.14
N ASP A 259 -3.85 16.54 -0.66
CA ASP A 259 -4.84 16.31 -1.73
C ASP A 259 -6.29 16.14 -1.22
N PRO A 260 -6.59 15.32 -0.18
CA PRO A 260 -7.95 15.15 0.33
C PRO A 260 -8.61 16.46 0.77
N TYR A 261 -7.86 17.34 1.46
CA TYR A 261 -8.35 18.66 1.84
C TYR A 261 -8.74 19.49 0.62
N ASN A 262 -7.85 19.53 -0.39
CA ASN A 262 -8.13 20.24 -1.63
C ASN A 262 -9.39 19.70 -2.34
N TYR A 263 -9.58 18.37 -2.41
CA TYR A 263 -10.80 17.81 -3.00
C TYR A 263 -12.06 18.19 -2.23
N LEU A 264 -11.99 18.24 -0.91
CA LEU A 264 -13.10 18.62 -0.06
C LEU A 264 -13.49 20.10 -0.25
N VAL A 265 -12.50 21.02 -0.24
CA VAL A 265 -12.72 22.44 -0.54
C VAL A 265 -13.36 22.59 -1.92
N ARG A 266 -12.81 21.93 -2.93
CA ARG A 266 -13.38 21.96 -4.28
C ARG A 266 -14.78 21.39 -4.36
N ALA A 267 -15.07 20.30 -3.66
CA ALA A 267 -16.41 19.71 -3.66
C ALA A 267 -17.47 20.68 -3.12
N ARG A 268 -17.14 21.50 -2.13
CA ARG A 268 -18.03 22.53 -1.57
C ARG A 268 -18.19 23.74 -2.50
N GLU A 269 -17.09 24.19 -3.10
CA GLU A 269 -17.06 25.35 -3.99
C GLU A 269 -17.63 25.08 -5.39
N MET A 270 -17.58 23.83 -5.84
CA MET A 270 -17.92 23.42 -7.21
C MET A 270 -19.30 23.94 -7.61
N ARG A 271 -19.38 24.68 -8.72
CA ARG A 271 -20.63 25.22 -9.27
C ARG A 271 -21.19 24.34 -10.38
N GLY A 272 -20.30 23.72 -11.17
CA GLY A 272 -20.67 22.82 -12.27
C GLY A 272 -19.73 21.61 -12.38
N PHE A 273 -20.18 20.55 -13.04
CA PHE A 273 -19.37 19.34 -13.20
C PHE A 273 -18.11 19.57 -14.04
N TYR A 274 -18.19 20.37 -15.10
CA TYR A 274 -17.05 20.62 -16.01
C TYR A 274 -16.28 21.91 -15.70
N GLU A 275 -16.41 22.42 -14.48
CA GLU A 275 -15.70 23.63 -14.05
C GLU A 275 -14.17 23.47 -14.23
N PRO A 276 -13.49 24.44 -14.86
CA PRO A 276 -12.07 24.34 -15.16
C PRO A 276 -11.23 24.45 -13.88
N ASN A 277 -10.37 23.48 -13.60
CA ASN A 277 -9.61 23.43 -12.36
C ASN A 277 -8.26 22.73 -12.53
N VAL A 278 -7.38 22.88 -11.53
CA VAL A 278 -6.12 22.13 -11.42
C VAL A 278 -6.34 20.65 -11.13
N ARG A 279 -7.55 20.26 -10.70
CA ARG A 279 -7.96 18.87 -10.47
C ARG A 279 -9.18 18.50 -11.30
N GLU A 280 -9.15 17.29 -11.84
CA GLU A 280 -10.21 16.71 -12.63
C GLU A 280 -11.49 16.48 -11.80
N PRO A 281 -12.68 16.66 -12.40
CA PRO A 281 -13.88 16.96 -11.63
C PRO A 281 -14.60 15.75 -11.05
N LEU A 282 -14.31 14.53 -11.52
CA LEU A 282 -15.10 13.36 -11.15
C LEU A 282 -15.08 13.07 -9.65
N PHE A 283 -13.90 13.13 -9.03
CA PHE A 283 -13.74 12.84 -7.61
C PHE A 283 -14.31 13.94 -6.70
N PRO A 284 -14.05 15.25 -6.93
CA PRO A 284 -14.74 16.33 -6.23
C PRO A 284 -16.27 16.27 -6.38
N PHE A 285 -16.78 15.93 -7.56
CA PHE A 285 -18.22 15.82 -7.78
C PHE A 285 -18.85 14.71 -6.94
N VAL A 286 -18.27 13.50 -6.92
CA VAL A 286 -18.78 12.42 -6.07
C VAL A 286 -18.64 12.77 -4.58
N THR A 287 -17.56 13.44 -4.19
CA THR A 287 -17.38 13.96 -2.83
C THR A 287 -18.50 14.95 -2.47
N ARG A 288 -18.89 15.85 -3.39
CA ARG A 288 -20.01 16.78 -3.19
C ARG A 288 -21.34 16.05 -2.98
N GLN A 289 -21.60 15.00 -3.75
CA GLN A 289 -22.80 14.20 -3.56
C GLN A 289 -22.82 13.51 -2.19
N LEU A 290 -21.66 13.03 -1.73
CA LEU A 290 -21.53 12.42 -0.41
C LEU A 290 -21.57 13.43 0.74
N LEU A 291 -21.13 14.67 0.53
CA LEU A 291 -21.32 15.75 1.49
C LEU A 291 -22.81 15.95 1.76
N ARG A 292 -23.65 15.98 0.72
CA ARG A 292 -25.11 16.08 0.88
C ARG A 292 -25.69 14.89 1.65
N LEU A 293 -25.23 13.68 1.34
CA LEU A 293 -25.71 12.44 2.00
C LEU A 293 -25.26 12.31 3.45
N LEU A 294 -24.11 12.90 3.82
CA LEU A 294 -23.51 12.79 5.14
C LEU A 294 -23.64 14.06 5.99
N GLY A 295 -24.48 15.02 5.57
CA GLY A 295 -24.72 16.27 6.32
C GLY A 295 -23.50 17.20 6.37
N ASP A 296 -22.87 17.42 5.23
CA ASP A 296 -21.70 18.29 4.97
C ASP A 296 -20.44 17.96 5.81
N ARG A 297 -20.35 16.73 6.31
CA ARG A 297 -19.18 16.26 7.07
C ARG A 297 -17.98 16.02 6.18
N ASN A 298 -16.79 16.43 6.63
CA ASN A 298 -15.53 16.25 5.91
C ASN A 298 -15.24 14.78 5.52
N LEU A 299 -15.77 13.81 6.29
CA LEU A 299 -15.68 12.37 6.01
C LEU A 299 -16.17 11.98 4.61
N ALA A 300 -16.99 12.82 3.96
CA ALA A 300 -17.45 12.57 2.60
C ALA A 300 -16.34 12.31 1.59
N VAL A 301 -15.17 12.96 1.74
CA VAL A 301 -14.03 12.73 0.83
C VAL A 301 -13.45 11.31 1.00
N ASN A 302 -13.35 10.83 2.23
CA ASN A 302 -12.91 9.47 2.55
C ASN A 302 -13.94 8.44 2.09
N ALA A 303 -15.23 8.72 2.31
CA ALA A 303 -16.32 7.89 1.82
C ALA A 303 -16.31 7.77 0.29
N ALA A 304 -15.96 8.84 -0.44
CA ALA A 304 -15.81 8.81 -1.89
C ALA A 304 -14.70 7.83 -2.30
N SER A 305 -13.51 7.94 -1.68
CA SER A 305 -12.39 7.01 -1.88
C SER A 305 -12.80 5.57 -1.54
N ALA A 306 -13.51 5.33 -0.43
CA ALA A 306 -14.00 4.01 -0.02
C ALA A 306 -14.97 3.39 -1.02
N VAL A 307 -15.89 4.19 -1.59
CA VAL A 307 -16.81 3.74 -2.63
C VAL A 307 -16.03 3.37 -3.90
N PHE A 308 -15.15 4.24 -4.37
CA PHE A 308 -14.34 3.95 -5.57
C PHE A 308 -13.42 2.74 -5.38
N SER A 309 -12.84 2.58 -4.19
CA SER A 309 -11.95 1.47 -3.86
C SER A 309 -12.72 0.15 -3.84
N THR A 310 -13.94 0.13 -3.28
CA THR A 310 -14.85 -1.02 -3.33
C THR A 310 -15.22 -1.39 -4.77
N LEU A 311 -15.57 -0.39 -5.59
CA LEU A 311 -15.91 -0.59 -7.00
C LEU A 311 -14.69 -1.06 -7.81
N ALA A 312 -13.48 -0.64 -7.46
CA ALA A 312 -12.25 -1.11 -8.10
C ALA A 312 -11.99 -2.60 -7.86
N VAL A 313 -12.39 -3.15 -6.70
CA VAL A 313 -12.38 -4.61 -6.44
C VAL A 313 -13.34 -5.33 -7.39
N LEU A 314 -14.56 -4.80 -7.58
CA LEU A 314 -15.50 -5.35 -8.57
C LEU A 314 -14.94 -5.26 -9.99
N ALA A 315 -14.34 -4.13 -10.38
CA ALA A 315 -13.75 -3.95 -11.69
C ALA A 315 -12.57 -4.90 -11.92
N THR A 316 -11.79 -5.22 -10.88
CA THR A 316 -10.72 -6.24 -10.91
C THR A 316 -11.30 -7.62 -11.22
N TYR A 317 -12.41 -8.00 -10.57
CA TYR A 317 -13.13 -9.22 -10.90
C TYR A 317 -13.57 -9.21 -12.36
N VAL A 318 -14.25 -8.15 -12.80
CA VAL A 318 -14.80 -8.05 -14.17
C VAL A 318 -13.69 -8.15 -15.22
N LEU A 319 -12.55 -7.47 -15.00
CA LEU A 319 -11.41 -7.51 -15.89
C LEU A 319 -10.80 -8.91 -15.96
N GLY A 320 -10.47 -9.52 -14.82
CA GLY A 320 -9.88 -10.86 -14.79
C GLY A 320 -10.81 -11.95 -15.34
N ALA A 321 -12.11 -11.84 -15.02
CA ALA A 321 -13.15 -12.74 -15.51
C ALA A 321 -13.34 -12.64 -17.01
N CYS A 322 -13.38 -11.42 -17.55
CA CYS A 322 -13.52 -11.21 -18.98
C CYS A 322 -12.22 -11.58 -19.71
N ALA A 323 -11.04 -11.21 -19.22
CA ALA A 323 -9.78 -11.45 -19.92
C ALA A 323 -9.43 -12.95 -19.97
N PHE A 324 -9.67 -13.67 -18.87
CA PHE A 324 -9.22 -15.06 -18.72
C PHE A 324 -10.32 -16.01 -18.24
N SER A 325 -10.78 -15.90 -17.00
CA SER A 325 -11.85 -16.76 -16.45
C SER A 325 -12.40 -16.23 -15.12
N PRO A 326 -13.64 -16.58 -14.73
CA PRO A 326 -14.22 -16.14 -13.45
C PRO A 326 -13.36 -16.44 -12.22
N ALA A 327 -12.66 -17.60 -12.20
CA ALA A 327 -11.76 -17.96 -11.10
C ALA A 327 -10.57 -16.99 -10.99
N VAL A 328 -9.99 -16.58 -12.12
CA VAL A 328 -8.89 -15.59 -12.16
C VAL A 328 -9.39 -14.24 -11.66
N GLY A 329 -10.57 -13.80 -12.09
CA GLY A 329 -11.20 -12.57 -11.61
C GLY A 329 -11.47 -12.61 -10.11
N ALA A 330 -12.04 -13.71 -9.59
CA ALA A 330 -12.40 -13.82 -8.19
C ALA A 330 -11.17 -13.85 -7.27
N ALA A 331 -10.13 -14.61 -7.63
CA ALA A 331 -8.89 -14.66 -6.88
C ALA A 331 -8.17 -13.30 -6.86
N ALA A 332 -8.13 -12.59 -7.99
CA ALA A 332 -7.52 -11.27 -8.06
C ALA A 332 -8.31 -10.23 -7.25
N ALA A 333 -9.64 -10.26 -7.33
CA ALA A 333 -10.50 -9.35 -6.56
C ALA A 333 -10.39 -9.62 -5.05
N LEU A 334 -10.33 -10.88 -4.62
CA LEU A 334 -10.10 -11.23 -3.22
C LEU A 334 -8.73 -10.73 -2.74
N GLY A 335 -7.67 -10.92 -3.54
CA GLY A 335 -6.35 -10.37 -3.24
C GLY A 335 -6.37 -8.85 -3.08
N MET A 336 -7.09 -8.13 -3.96
CA MET A 336 -7.22 -6.67 -3.86
C MET A 336 -8.08 -6.24 -2.66
N ALA A 337 -9.13 -7.00 -2.33
CA ALA A 337 -10.00 -6.73 -1.18
C ALA A 337 -9.23 -6.82 0.14
N MET A 338 -8.26 -7.73 0.22
CA MET A 338 -7.45 -8.00 1.42
C MET A 338 -6.17 -7.17 1.50
N HIS A 339 -5.70 -6.55 0.41
CA HIS A 339 -4.40 -5.90 0.40
C HIS A 339 -4.33 -4.70 1.37
N ARG A 340 -3.40 -4.74 2.35
CA ARG A 340 -3.25 -3.71 3.40
C ARG A 340 -3.22 -2.30 2.83
N ASP A 341 -2.35 -2.04 1.85
CA ASP A 341 -2.20 -0.69 1.30
C ASP A 341 -3.44 -0.24 0.51
N VAL A 342 -4.16 -1.15 -0.15
CA VAL A 342 -5.41 -0.80 -0.84
C VAL A 342 -6.47 -0.37 0.18
N LEU A 343 -6.56 -1.08 1.31
CA LEU A 343 -7.50 -0.74 2.36
C LEU A 343 -7.13 0.58 3.03
N TRP A 344 -5.83 0.79 3.30
CA TRP A 344 -5.30 2.03 3.86
C TRP A 344 -5.61 3.22 2.96
N PHE A 345 -5.07 3.25 1.74
CA PHE A 345 -5.26 4.37 0.83
C PHE A 345 -6.71 4.51 0.35
N GLY A 346 -7.44 3.40 0.29
CA GLY A 346 -8.84 3.35 -0.13
C GLY A 346 -9.81 4.04 0.82
N VAL A 347 -9.37 4.52 1.98
CA VAL A 347 -10.19 5.35 2.88
C VAL A 347 -9.57 6.71 3.16
N GLU A 348 -8.44 7.08 2.54
CA GLU A 348 -7.73 8.34 2.82
C GLU A 348 -8.34 9.56 2.10
N GLY A 349 -9.28 9.34 1.19
CA GLY A 349 -9.88 10.43 0.41
C GLY A 349 -9.03 10.85 -0.79
N PHE A 350 -8.17 9.96 -1.28
CA PHE A 350 -7.44 10.17 -2.53
C PHE A 350 -8.30 9.78 -3.75
N ARG A 351 -8.10 10.49 -4.85
CA ARG A 351 -8.76 10.18 -6.14
C ARG A 351 -8.19 8.95 -6.86
N ASP A 352 -7.05 8.43 -6.40
CA ASP A 352 -6.33 7.35 -7.06
C ASP A 352 -7.19 6.06 -7.15
N ASP A 353 -8.17 5.87 -6.25
CA ASP A 353 -9.18 4.81 -6.32
C ASP A 353 -10.12 4.98 -7.51
N ALA A 354 -10.58 6.20 -7.77
CA ALA A 354 -11.41 6.52 -8.93
C ALA A 354 -10.62 6.28 -10.22
N PHE A 355 -9.38 6.76 -10.26
CA PHE A 355 -8.49 6.50 -11.39
C PHE A 355 -8.29 4.99 -11.62
N THR A 356 -8.02 4.22 -10.55
CA THR A 356 -7.89 2.76 -10.61
C THR A 356 -9.16 2.10 -11.15
N LEU A 357 -10.34 2.46 -10.63
CA LEU A 357 -11.62 1.95 -11.13
C LEU A 357 -11.76 2.15 -12.64
N PHE A 358 -11.54 3.37 -13.15
CA PHE A 358 -11.77 3.68 -14.55
C PHE A 358 -10.68 3.12 -15.48
N VAL A 359 -9.44 2.96 -15.03
CA VAL A 359 -8.42 2.18 -15.78
C VAL A 359 -8.91 0.74 -15.98
N LEU A 360 -9.43 0.10 -14.93
CA LEU A 360 -9.90 -1.29 -15.00
C LEU A 360 -11.17 -1.44 -15.85
N LEU A 361 -12.15 -0.56 -15.68
CA LEU A 361 -13.38 -0.55 -16.48
C LEU A 361 -13.09 -0.30 -17.96
N THR A 362 -12.22 0.67 -18.26
CA THR A 362 -11.79 0.94 -19.64
C THR A 362 -11.12 -0.28 -20.25
N THR A 363 -10.18 -0.90 -19.53
CA THR A 363 -9.49 -2.11 -20.01
C THR A 363 -10.47 -3.25 -20.25
N ALA A 364 -11.41 -3.49 -19.32
CA ALA A 364 -12.41 -4.54 -19.46
C ALA A 364 -13.36 -4.28 -20.65
N ALA A 365 -13.77 -3.03 -20.85
CA ALA A 365 -14.58 -2.61 -21.98
C ALA A 365 -13.83 -2.80 -23.31
N LEU A 366 -12.53 -2.46 -23.37
CA LEU A 366 -11.68 -2.66 -24.54
C LEU A 366 -11.47 -4.16 -24.86
N VAL A 367 -11.26 -4.99 -23.85
CA VAL A 367 -11.20 -6.46 -24.02
C VAL A 367 -12.52 -6.99 -24.61
N ARG A 368 -13.67 -6.49 -24.14
CA ARG A 368 -14.99 -6.87 -24.67
C ARG A 368 -15.21 -6.34 -26.09
N LEU A 369 -14.85 -5.09 -26.37
CA LEU A 369 -14.94 -4.49 -27.71
C LEU A 369 -14.12 -5.29 -28.71
N ARG A 370 -12.88 -5.65 -28.35
CA ARG A 370 -12.01 -6.47 -29.20
C ARG A 370 -12.63 -7.83 -29.53
N ARG A 371 -13.36 -8.44 -28.59
CA ARG A 371 -13.96 -9.77 -28.77
C ARG A 371 -15.23 -9.77 -29.61
N ARG A 372 -16.01 -8.69 -29.55
CA ARG A 372 -17.17 -8.47 -30.44
C ARG A 372 -17.30 -6.97 -30.66
N PRO A 373 -16.84 -6.44 -31.80
CA PRO A 373 -16.87 -5.02 -32.06
C PRO A 373 -18.29 -4.57 -32.43
N THR A 374 -18.96 -3.89 -31.50
CA THR A 374 -20.32 -3.36 -31.70
C THR A 374 -20.34 -1.90 -31.27
N ALA A 375 -21.24 -1.10 -31.85
CA ALA A 375 -21.43 0.31 -31.50
C ALA A 375 -21.61 0.51 -29.99
N ARG A 376 -22.47 -0.30 -29.36
CA ARG A 376 -22.70 -0.27 -27.90
C ARG A 376 -21.43 -0.50 -27.09
N ARG A 377 -20.59 -1.48 -27.49
CA ARG A 377 -19.30 -1.72 -26.80
C ARG A 377 -18.29 -0.61 -27.06
N GLY A 378 -18.34 0.00 -28.25
CA GLY A 378 -17.66 1.26 -28.57
C GLY A 378 -17.99 2.35 -27.57
N ALA A 379 -19.28 2.68 -27.46
CA ALA A 379 -19.78 3.70 -26.55
C ALA A 379 -19.42 3.41 -25.08
N VAL A 380 -19.60 2.17 -24.61
CA VAL A 380 -19.22 1.80 -23.23
C VAL A 380 -17.72 1.95 -22.98
N ALA A 381 -16.88 1.57 -23.95
CA ALA A 381 -15.44 1.76 -23.83
C ALA A 381 -15.05 3.25 -23.84
N GLY A 382 -15.72 4.06 -24.66
CA GLY A 382 -15.55 5.50 -24.71
C GLY A 382 -15.96 6.22 -23.43
N LEU A 383 -17.12 5.89 -22.87
CA LEU A 383 -17.60 6.45 -21.60
C LEU A 383 -16.69 6.06 -20.42
N ALA A 384 -16.24 4.80 -20.36
CA ALA A 384 -15.28 4.38 -19.35
C ALA A 384 -13.94 5.13 -19.49
N ALA A 385 -13.45 5.31 -20.72
CA ALA A 385 -12.25 6.08 -21.00
C ALA A 385 -12.42 7.57 -20.65
N GLY A 386 -13.59 8.16 -20.93
CA GLY A 386 -13.96 9.52 -20.50
C GLY A 386 -13.94 9.65 -18.98
N GLY A 387 -14.50 8.68 -18.25
CA GLY A 387 -14.39 8.60 -16.80
C GLY A 387 -12.94 8.51 -16.31
N ALA A 388 -12.07 7.79 -17.02
CA ALA A 388 -10.64 7.76 -16.71
C ALA A 388 -9.99 9.15 -16.87
N VAL A 389 -10.27 9.86 -17.97
CA VAL A 389 -9.79 11.24 -18.20
C VAL A 389 -10.33 12.21 -17.14
N LEU A 390 -11.61 12.10 -16.77
CA LEU A 390 -12.24 12.93 -15.73
C LEU A 390 -11.81 12.57 -14.30
N ALA A 391 -11.20 11.41 -14.09
CA ALA A 391 -10.50 11.07 -12.85
C ALA A 391 -9.05 11.56 -12.87
N ARG A 392 -8.39 11.41 -14.03
CA ARG A 392 -7.02 11.86 -14.28
C ARG A 392 -6.75 12.01 -15.78
N VAL A 393 -6.41 13.21 -16.24
CA VAL A 393 -6.10 13.53 -17.64
C VAL A 393 -4.87 12.75 -18.13
N THR A 394 -3.97 12.36 -17.22
CA THR A 394 -2.84 11.47 -17.54
C THR A 394 -3.26 10.10 -18.10
N SER A 395 -4.56 9.75 -18.08
CA SER A 395 -5.13 8.59 -18.76
C SER A 395 -4.80 8.51 -20.25
N PHE A 396 -4.58 9.65 -20.92
CA PHE A 396 -4.17 9.64 -22.33
C PHE A 396 -2.92 8.79 -22.59
N SER A 397 -2.03 8.67 -21.60
CA SER A 397 -0.85 7.82 -21.65
C SER A 397 -1.16 6.37 -22.02
N PHE A 398 -2.29 5.81 -21.57
CA PHE A 398 -2.69 4.44 -21.92
C PHE A 398 -3.82 4.35 -22.95
N LEU A 399 -4.67 5.37 -23.05
CA LEU A 399 -5.78 5.37 -23.99
C LEU A 399 -5.30 5.41 -25.44
N VAL A 400 -4.34 6.29 -25.75
CA VAL A 400 -3.78 6.44 -27.10
C VAL A 400 -3.15 5.13 -27.59
N PRO A 401 -2.18 4.51 -26.88
CA PRO A 401 -1.58 3.26 -27.34
C PRO A 401 -2.57 2.09 -27.36
N ALA A 402 -3.53 2.02 -26.43
CA ALA A 402 -4.54 0.96 -26.44
C ALA A 402 -5.51 1.08 -27.64
N PHE A 403 -5.99 2.29 -27.94
CA PHE A 403 -6.81 2.53 -29.13
C PHE A 403 -6.02 2.31 -30.42
N ALA A 404 -4.78 2.78 -30.50
CA ALA A 404 -3.91 2.55 -31.65
C ALA A 404 -3.70 1.05 -31.89
N TRP A 405 -3.37 0.28 -30.85
CA TRP A 405 -3.18 -1.17 -30.97
C TRP A 405 -4.44 -1.90 -31.46
N LEU A 406 -5.63 -1.49 -30.99
CA LEU A 406 -6.89 -2.05 -31.47
C LEU A 406 -7.22 -1.64 -32.92
N ALA A 407 -6.96 -0.38 -33.29
CA ALA A 407 -7.23 0.16 -34.63
C ALA A 407 -6.31 -0.49 -35.69
N LEU A 408 -5.04 -0.69 -35.34
CA LEU A 408 -4.01 -1.27 -36.21
C LEU A 408 -4.08 -2.81 -36.27
N GLY A 409 -4.83 -3.45 -35.37
CA GLY A 409 -5.00 -4.90 -35.39
C GLY A 409 -5.56 -5.38 -36.73
N ARG A 410 -5.01 -6.49 -37.26
CA ARG A 410 -5.47 -7.14 -38.49
C ARG A 410 -6.52 -8.23 -38.18
N GLY A 411 -7.24 -8.71 -39.21
CA GLY A 411 -8.22 -9.80 -39.12
C GLY A 411 -9.61 -9.44 -39.69
N PRO A 412 -10.52 -10.42 -39.81
CA PRO A 412 -11.81 -10.24 -40.49
C PRO A 412 -12.70 -9.18 -39.84
N GLU A 413 -12.60 -9.01 -38.51
CA GLU A 413 -13.38 -8.02 -37.78
C GLU A 413 -12.73 -6.62 -37.72
N ALA A 414 -11.66 -6.35 -38.47
CA ALA A 414 -10.90 -5.10 -38.33
C ALA A 414 -11.73 -3.85 -38.67
N ALA A 415 -12.56 -3.89 -39.72
CA ALA A 415 -13.42 -2.77 -40.09
C ALA A 415 -14.49 -2.47 -39.02
N ALA A 416 -15.19 -3.51 -38.55
CA ALA A 416 -16.17 -3.38 -37.47
C ALA A 416 -15.52 -2.86 -36.19
N ARG A 417 -14.30 -3.32 -35.86
CA ARG A 417 -13.53 -2.83 -34.72
C ARG A 417 -13.18 -1.35 -34.86
N ARG A 418 -12.71 -0.89 -36.02
CA ARG A 418 -12.43 0.54 -36.26
C ARG A 418 -13.70 1.41 -36.12
N ARG A 419 -14.84 0.96 -36.64
CA ARG A 419 -16.13 1.66 -36.46
C ARG A 419 -16.53 1.74 -34.99
N ALA A 420 -16.45 0.62 -34.25
CA ALA A 420 -16.73 0.62 -32.82
C ALA A 420 -15.77 1.52 -32.02
N LEU A 421 -14.48 1.57 -32.40
CA LEU A 421 -13.50 2.47 -31.79
C LEU A 421 -13.81 3.94 -32.09
N ALA A 422 -14.21 4.28 -33.32
CA ALA A 422 -14.62 5.64 -33.67
C ALA A 422 -15.79 6.11 -32.79
N ILE A 423 -16.80 5.25 -32.59
CA ILE A 423 -17.90 5.52 -31.65
C ILE A 423 -17.38 5.68 -30.22
N GLY A 424 -16.40 4.87 -29.81
CA GLY A 424 -15.73 5.03 -28.52
C GLY A 424 -15.01 6.36 -28.37
N VAL A 425 -14.32 6.84 -29.41
CA VAL A 425 -13.66 8.16 -29.40
C VAL A 425 -14.69 9.27 -29.29
N VAL A 426 -15.79 9.20 -30.04
CA VAL A 426 -16.90 10.17 -29.94
C VAL A 426 -17.48 10.19 -28.52
N ALA A 427 -17.76 9.02 -27.93
CA ALA A 427 -18.30 8.94 -26.57
C ALA A 427 -17.30 9.44 -25.51
N LEU A 428 -15.99 9.20 -25.70
CA LEU A 428 -14.93 9.76 -24.87
C LEU A 428 -14.92 11.29 -24.93
N LEU A 429 -14.96 11.86 -26.14
CA LEU A 429 -14.96 13.30 -26.34
C LEU A 429 -16.24 13.95 -25.82
N ALA A 430 -17.39 13.30 -25.98
CA ALA A 430 -18.65 13.79 -25.41
C ALA A 430 -18.60 13.82 -23.86
N ALA A 431 -17.94 12.85 -23.22
CA ALA A 431 -17.82 12.80 -21.78
C ALA A 431 -16.75 13.74 -21.21
N ALA A 432 -15.54 13.76 -21.79
CA ALA A 432 -14.39 14.49 -21.23
C ALA A 432 -14.08 15.80 -21.95
N GLY A 433 -14.51 15.95 -23.20
CA GLY A 433 -14.26 17.14 -24.03
C GLY A 433 -14.75 18.44 -23.42
N PRO A 434 -15.95 18.52 -22.80
CA PRO A 434 -16.40 19.76 -22.15
C PRO A 434 -15.45 20.26 -21.04
N TYR A 435 -14.87 19.34 -20.25
CA TYR A 435 -13.87 19.70 -19.23
C TYR A 435 -12.58 20.23 -19.85
N LEU A 436 -12.05 19.53 -20.86
CA LEU A 436 -10.82 19.92 -21.55
C LEU A 436 -10.98 21.27 -22.27
N LEU A 437 -12.13 21.49 -22.91
CA LEU A 437 -12.48 22.77 -23.52
C LEU A 437 -12.58 23.88 -22.47
N SER A 438 -13.24 23.61 -21.34
CA SER A 438 -13.34 24.59 -20.24
C SER A 438 -11.95 24.98 -19.73
N CYS A 439 -11.02 24.03 -19.58
CA CYS A 439 -9.64 24.32 -19.20
C CYS A 439 -8.89 25.13 -20.25
N ALA A 440 -9.09 24.82 -21.55
CA ALA A 440 -8.49 25.58 -22.64
C ALA A 440 -9.00 27.03 -22.67
N LEU A 441 -10.29 27.25 -22.46
CA LEU A 441 -10.88 28.59 -22.45
C LEU A 441 -10.43 29.40 -21.22
N ALA A 442 -10.36 28.78 -20.04
CA ALA A 442 -10.02 29.48 -18.81
C ALA A 442 -8.52 29.71 -18.61
N TYR A 443 -7.67 28.78 -19.06
CA TYR A 443 -6.23 28.79 -18.77
C TYR A 443 -5.33 28.80 -20.02
N GLY A 444 -5.92 28.74 -21.23
CA GLY A 444 -5.16 28.59 -22.47
C GLY A 444 -4.55 27.19 -22.65
N ASP A 445 -4.90 26.22 -21.81
CA ASP A 445 -4.32 24.88 -21.80
C ASP A 445 -5.37 23.79 -21.52
N PRO A 446 -5.74 22.93 -22.51
CA PRO A 446 -6.67 21.83 -22.28
C PRO A 446 -6.14 20.77 -21.32
N LEU A 447 -4.82 20.71 -21.11
CA LEU A 447 -4.13 19.78 -20.21
C LEU A 447 -3.66 20.46 -18.92
N TYR A 448 -4.26 21.61 -18.58
CA TYR A 448 -3.88 22.42 -17.42
C TYR A 448 -3.75 21.61 -16.13
N ALA A 449 -4.69 20.69 -15.85
CA ALA A 449 -4.62 19.84 -14.66
C ALA A 449 -3.32 19.00 -14.57
N VAL A 450 -2.76 18.56 -15.69
CA VAL A 450 -1.47 17.84 -15.72
C VAL A 450 -0.31 18.81 -15.60
N ASN A 451 -0.32 19.87 -16.40
CA ASN A 451 0.79 20.83 -16.46
C ASN A 451 0.94 21.62 -15.16
N PHE A 452 -0.14 21.86 -14.41
CA PHE A 452 -0.09 22.50 -13.10
C PHE A 452 0.79 21.72 -12.11
N HIS A 453 0.81 20.38 -12.18
CA HIS A 453 1.59 19.55 -11.27
C HIS A 453 3.10 19.59 -11.55
N THR A 454 3.54 20.09 -12.71
CA THR A 454 4.98 20.28 -12.97
C THR A 454 5.57 21.32 -12.03
N LYS A 455 4.78 22.30 -11.57
CA LYS A 455 5.20 23.25 -10.53
C LYS A 455 5.61 22.54 -9.24
N PHE A 456 4.82 21.55 -8.81
CA PHE A 456 5.15 20.74 -7.63
C PHE A 456 6.44 19.94 -7.84
N TYR A 457 6.58 19.27 -8.99
CA TYR A 457 7.80 18.50 -9.28
C TYR A 457 9.04 19.38 -9.35
N ARG A 458 8.96 20.54 -9.99
CA ARG A 458 10.07 21.50 -10.07
C ARG A 458 10.47 22.02 -8.70
N SER A 459 9.50 22.44 -7.89
CA SER A 459 9.76 22.90 -6.52
C SER A 459 10.46 21.83 -5.69
N ARG A 460 10.00 20.57 -5.77
CA ARG A 460 10.60 19.45 -5.03
C ARG A 460 11.95 18.98 -5.60
N SER A 461 12.23 19.27 -6.85
CA SER A 461 13.51 18.98 -7.53
C SER A 461 14.47 20.18 -7.53
N GLY A 462 14.16 21.27 -6.81
CA GLY A 462 15.02 22.46 -6.71
C GLY A 462 15.14 23.27 -8.01
N MET A 463 14.22 23.09 -8.96
CA MET A 463 14.20 23.85 -10.20
C MET A 463 13.39 25.15 -10.01
N PRO A 464 13.78 26.27 -10.66
CA PRO A 464 12.96 27.48 -10.71
C PRO A 464 11.55 27.13 -11.20
N TYR A 465 10.50 27.78 -10.70
CA TYR A 465 9.11 27.43 -11.02
C TYR A 465 8.18 28.61 -11.35
N ASP A 466 8.76 29.77 -11.68
CA ASP A 466 8.01 31.01 -11.89
C ASP A 466 7.20 31.01 -13.20
N ASN A 467 7.67 30.31 -14.22
CA ASN A 467 7.00 30.18 -15.51
C ASN A 467 6.26 28.84 -15.65
N ALA A 468 5.15 28.80 -16.39
CA ALA A 468 4.50 27.54 -16.73
C ALA A 468 5.45 26.62 -17.52
N MET A 469 5.45 25.33 -17.21
CA MET A 469 6.29 24.33 -17.89
C MET A 469 5.45 23.10 -18.19
N SER A 470 5.48 22.66 -19.45
CA SER A 470 4.84 21.40 -19.84
C SER A 470 5.56 20.21 -19.21
N TRP A 471 4.88 19.07 -19.08
CA TRP A 471 5.52 17.85 -18.57
C TRP A 471 6.73 17.41 -19.42
N LEU A 472 6.67 17.55 -20.75
CA LEU A 472 7.82 17.29 -21.63
C LEU A 472 8.97 18.27 -21.40
N GLY A 473 8.65 19.54 -21.13
CA GLY A 473 9.64 20.55 -20.74
C GLY A 473 10.35 20.17 -19.45
N TYR A 474 9.60 19.69 -18.45
CA TYR A 474 10.16 19.19 -17.19
C TYR A 474 11.12 18.03 -17.41
N LEU A 475 10.75 17.04 -18.24
CA LEU A 475 11.64 15.91 -18.52
C LEU A 475 12.94 16.32 -19.21
N ARG A 476 12.87 17.28 -20.16
CA ARG A 476 14.05 17.76 -20.88
C ARG A 476 14.96 18.62 -20.02
N ALA A 477 14.38 19.45 -19.15
CA ALA A 477 15.14 20.34 -18.28
C ALA A 477 15.71 19.61 -17.06
N GLY A 478 15.00 18.59 -16.57
CA GLY A 478 15.27 17.98 -15.28
C GLY A 478 16.11 16.71 -15.29
N PHE A 479 16.33 16.10 -16.45
CA PHE A 479 17.01 14.81 -16.53
C PHE A 479 18.06 14.79 -17.63
N ARG A 480 19.23 14.26 -17.28
CA ARG A 480 20.26 13.87 -18.22
C ARG A 480 19.92 12.52 -18.88
N PRO A 481 20.48 12.16 -20.05
CA PRO A 481 20.09 10.96 -20.79
C PRO A 481 20.09 9.64 -20.00
N PHE A 482 21.16 9.34 -19.25
CA PHE A 482 21.22 8.09 -18.47
C PHE A 482 20.34 8.16 -17.22
N HIS A 483 20.26 9.32 -16.59
CA HIS A 483 19.30 9.54 -15.50
C HIS A 483 17.86 9.33 -15.96
N LEU A 484 17.45 9.95 -17.06
CA LEU A 484 16.11 9.81 -17.65
C LEU A 484 15.79 8.34 -17.96
N ALA A 485 16.73 7.63 -18.59
CA ALA A 485 16.58 6.23 -18.93
C ALA A 485 16.51 5.33 -17.68
N ASP A 486 17.37 5.53 -16.68
CA ASP A 486 17.35 4.75 -15.43
C ASP A 486 16.05 4.97 -14.68
N THR A 487 15.68 6.23 -14.45
CA THR A 487 14.49 6.62 -13.71
C THR A 487 13.25 6.09 -14.43
N GLY A 488 13.13 6.33 -15.74
CA GLY A 488 12.01 5.85 -16.56
C GLY A 488 11.88 4.33 -16.56
N LEU A 489 12.96 3.60 -16.80
CA LEU A 489 12.91 2.13 -16.84
C LEU A 489 12.59 1.54 -15.47
N THR A 490 13.18 2.08 -14.39
CA THR A 490 12.89 1.66 -13.01
C THR A 490 11.44 1.94 -12.65
N GLY A 491 10.97 3.14 -12.97
CA GLY A 491 9.62 3.61 -12.69
C GLY A 491 8.54 2.90 -13.51
N LEU A 492 8.87 2.33 -14.67
CA LEU A 492 7.98 1.49 -15.47
C LEU A 492 7.95 0.03 -15.03
N THR A 493 9.03 -0.48 -14.43
CA THR A 493 9.21 -1.92 -14.19
C THR A 493 9.37 -2.24 -12.71
N THR A 494 10.53 -1.94 -12.14
CA THR A 494 10.99 -2.46 -10.85
C THR A 494 10.25 -1.80 -9.70
N TYR A 495 10.19 -0.47 -9.69
CA TYR A 495 9.57 0.30 -8.62
C TYR A 495 8.07 -0.02 -8.44
N PRO A 496 7.20 0.11 -9.46
CA PRO A 496 5.77 -0.14 -9.32
C PRO A 496 5.45 -1.60 -9.08
N PHE A 497 6.35 -2.54 -9.42
CA PHE A 497 6.16 -3.95 -9.11
C PHE A 497 6.60 -4.27 -7.68
N ALA A 498 7.80 -3.87 -7.28
CA ALA A 498 8.39 -4.22 -6.00
C ALA A 498 7.60 -3.66 -4.81
N ASN A 499 7.02 -2.47 -4.95
CA ASN A 499 6.26 -1.82 -3.88
C ASN A 499 4.84 -2.37 -3.67
N LYS A 500 4.42 -3.42 -4.41
CA LYS A 500 3.06 -4.00 -4.32
C LYS A 500 2.95 -5.29 -3.54
N TRP A 501 4.04 -5.74 -2.94
CA TRP A 501 4.09 -7.05 -2.31
C TRP A 501 4.18 -6.99 -0.79
N GLU A 502 4.07 -5.82 -0.15
CA GLU A 502 4.09 -5.72 1.31
C GLU A 502 2.68 -5.74 1.91
N GLY A 503 1.64 -5.98 1.10
CA GLY A 503 0.25 -5.84 1.54
C GLY A 503 -0.45 -7.11 2.00
N LEU A 504 0.15 -8.30 1.86
CA LEU A 504 -0.42 -9.59 2.30
C LEU A 504 0.49 -10.33 3.30
N ASP A 505 1.54 -9.65 3.78
CA ASP A 505 2.52 -10.12 4.75
C ASP A 505 1.87 -10.55 6.07
N TYR A 506 0.82 -9.85 6.49
CA TYR A 506 0.03 -10.13 7.68
C TYR A 506 -0.75 -11.46 7.57
N VAL A 507 -0.99 -11.98 6.37
CA VAL A 507 -1.55 -13.32 6.17
C VAL A 507 -0.44 -14.35 6.32
N SER A 508 0.68 -14.15 5.63
CA SER A 508 1.92 -14.90 5.81
C SER A 508 3.06 -14.25 5.03
N PRO A 509 4.28 -14.14 5.58
CA PRO A 509 5.45 -13.63 4.85
C PRO A 509 5.81 -14.41 3.58
N ARG A 510 5.29 -15.64 3.42
CA ARG A 510 5.50 -16.48 2.22
C ARG A 510 4.50 -16.17 1.11
N VAL A 511 3.31 -15.66 1.45
CA VAL A 511 2.25 -15.39 0.48
C VAL A 511 2.69 -14.32 -0.49
N ASP A 512 3.29 -13.23 -0.01
CA ASP A 512 3.79 -12.14 -0.86
C ASP A 512 4.79 -12.62 -1.91
N ARG A 513 5.76 -13.44 -1.49
CA ARG A 513 6.79 -13.98 -2.39
C ARG A 513 6.17 -14.90 -3.43
N LEU A 514 5.21 -15.75 -3.02
CA LEU A 514 4.52 -16.66 -3.93
C LEU A 514 3.66 -15.89 -4.94
N VAL A 515 2.88 -14.92 -4.49
CA VAL A 515 1.99 -14.11 -5.35
C VAL A 515 2.83 -13.23 -6.28
N SER A 516 3.93 -12.64 -5.80
CA SER A 516 4.87 -11.87 -6.61
C SER A 516 5.51 -12.73 -7.71
N ALA A 517 6.05 -13.90 -7.37
CA ALA A 517 6.62 -14.82 -8.35
C ALA A 517 5.57 -15.29 -9.37
N ALA A 518 4.36 -15.60 -8.89
CA ALA A 518 3.24 -15.94 -9.76
C ALA A 518 2.84 -14.77 -10.68
N ALA A 519 2.92 -13.52 -10.21
CA ALA A 519 2.65 -12.34 -11.02
C ALA A 519 3.65 -12.22 -12.18
N VAL A 520 4.95 -12.40 -11.93
CA VAL A 520 5.98 -12.42 -13.00
C VAL A 520 5.66 -13.50 -14.04
N ALA A 521 5.38 -14.73 -13.60
CA ALA A 521 4.99 -15.81 -14.50
C ALA A 521 3.70 -15.48 -15.27
N GLY A 522 2.73 -14.85 -14.61
CA GLY A 522 1.48 -14.42 -15.20
C GLY A 522 1.63 -13.32 -16.25
N LEU A 523 2.52 -12.35 -16.03
CA LEU A 523 2.85 -11.29 -16.99
C LEU A 523 3.49 -11.89 -18.24
N ALA A 524 4.34 -12.91 -18.09
CA ALA A 524 4.83 -13.67 -19.24
C ALA A 524 3.68 -14.41 -19.98
N LEU A 525 2.73 -15.01 -19.24
CA LEU A 525 1.56 -15.65 -19.83
C LEU A 525 0.63 -14.67 -20.57
N PHE A 526 0.62 -13.38 -20.20
CA PHE A 526 -0.17 -12.37 -20.90
C PHE A 526 0.24 -12.22 -22.37
N LEU A 527 1.54 -12.37 -22.69
CA LEU A 527 2.06 -12.29 -24.07
C LEU A 527 1.40 -13.34 -25.00
N GLY A 528 1.04 -14.49 -24.44
CA GLY A 528 0.43 -15.61 -25.14
C GLY A 528 -1.04 -15.42 -25.53
N SER A 529 -1.67 -14.31 -25.12
CA SER A 529 -3.06 -14.03 -25.49
C SER A 529 -3.26 -12.58 -25.92
N PRO A 530 -4.15 -12.30 -26.88
CA PRO A 530 -4.41 -10.92 -27.27
C PRO A 530 -5.01 -10.05 -26.15
N ALA A 531 -5.81 -10.64 -25.26
CA ALA A 531 -6.33 -9.93 -24.09
C ALA A 531 -5.18 -9.56 -23.14
N GLY A 532 -4.29 -10.51 -22.83
CA GLY A 532 -3.11 -10.26 -22.02
C GLY A 532 -2.19 -9.20 -22.63
N ARG A 533 -1.95 -9.21 -23.95
CA ARG A 533 -1.19 -8.14 -24.62
C ARG A 533 -1.80 -6.76 -24.45
N LEU A 534 -3.13 -6.63 -24.57
CA LEU A 534 -3.82 -5.37 -24.28
C LEU A 534 -3.64 -4.95 -22.82
N LEU A 535 -3.73 -5.89 -21.87
CA LEU A 535 -3.48 -5.62 -20.45
C LEU A 535 -2.04 -5.12 -20.23
N LEU A 536 -1.03 -5.71 -20.88
CA LEU A 536 0.36 -5.25 -20.80
C LEU A 536 0.52 -3.83 -21.36
N ILE A 537 -0.09 -3.54 -22.51
CA ILE A 537 -0.07 -2.20 -23.10
C ILE A 537 -0.65 -1.21 -22.09
N VAL A 538 -1.85 -1.44 -21.57
CA VAL A 538 -2.47 -0.53 -20.60
C VAL A 538 -1.64 -0.40 -19.33
N LEU A 539 -1.18 -1.52 -18.77
CA LEU A 539 -0.35 -1.52 -17.55
C LEU A 539 0.89 -0.64 -17.71
N PHE A 540 1.75 -0.92 -18.68
CA PHE A 540 3.01 -0.18 -18.81
C PHE A 540 2.81 1.27 -19.24
N THR A 541 1.87 1.52 -20.15
CA THR A 541 1.66 2.88 -20.64
C THR A 541 0.94 3.77 -19.64
N SER A 542 0.07 3.21 -18.77
CA SER A 542 -0.53 3.95 -17.65
C SER A 542 0.46 4.28 -16.53
N LEU A 543 1.63 3.63 -16.49
CA LEU A 543 2.71 3.92 -15.55
C LEU A 543 3.64 5.05 -16.03
N LEU A 544 3.65 5.38 -17.33
CA LEU A 544 4.53 6.41 -17.91
C LEU A 544 4.51 7.75 -17.16
N PRO A 545 3.37 8.33 -16.74
CA PRO A 545 3.36 9.61 -16.03
C PRO A 545 4.10 9.57 -14.69
N TYR A 546 4.15 8.40 -14.04
CA TYR A 546 4.75 8.19 -12.73
C TYR A 546 6.19 7.67 -12.82
N ALA A 547 6.54 7.08 -13.95
CA ALA A 547 7.84 6.48 -14.17
C ALA A 547 9.00 7.48 -14.07
N PHE A 548 8.72 8.77 -14.22
CA PHE A 548 9.72 9.84 -14.17
C PHE A 548 9.59 10.74 -12.93
N THR A 549 8.61 10.50 -12.07
CA THR A 549 8.36 11.34 -10.89
C THR A 549 8.58 10.59 -9.58
N TRP A 550 8.81 9.27 -9.62
CA TRP A 550 8.97 8.47 -8.40
C TRP A 550 10.19 8.86 -7.54
N GLU A 551 11.21 9.51 -8.11
CA GLU A 551 12.38 9.99 -7.34
C GLU A 551 12.16 11.36 -6.72
N VAL A 552 11.14 12.09 -7.16
CA VAL A 552 10.78 13.38 -6.58
C VAL A 552 10.23 13.13 -5.18
N PRO A 553 10.60 13.91 -4.15
CA PRO A 553 10.01 13.78 -2.81
C PRO A 553 8.47 13.76 -2.85
N GLY A 554 7.87 12.68 -2.34
CA GLY A 554 6.42 12.41 -2.39
C GLY A 554 5.96 11.70 -3.67
N GLY A 555 6.73 11.71 -4.75
CA GLY A 555 6.44 11.00 -5.99
C GLY A 555 6.52 9.48 -5.88
N SER A 556 7.23 8.95 -4.88
CA SER A 556 7.27 7.52 -4.54
C SER A 556 6.11 7.07 -3.65
N GLU A 557 4.99 7.79 -3.61
CA GLU A 557 3.83 7.31 -2.86
C GLU A 557 3.22 6.08 -3.54
N TRP A 558 2.88 5.06 -2.74
CA TRP A 558 2.32 3.80 -3.23
C TRP A 558 1.05 4.00 -4.06
N ARG A 559 0.20 4.96 -3.69
CA ARG A 559 -1.10 5.23 -4.33
C ARG A 559 -1.00 5.60 -5.80
N PHE A 560 0.07 6.26 -6.23
CA PHE A 560 0.23 6.72 -7.61
C PHE A 560 0.33 5.58 -8.63
N THR A 561 0.78 4.40 -8.18
CA THR A 561 0.84 3.19 -9.00
C THR A 561 -0.17 2.13 -8.54
N MET A 562 -1.18 2.51 -7.74
CA MET A 562 -2.19 1.59 -7.22
C MET A 562 -2.93 0.84 -8.34
N HIS A 563 -3.20 1.50 -9.47
CA HIS A 563 -3.90 0.91 -10.61
C HIS A 563 -3.13 -0.26 -11.25
N ALA A 564 -1.83 -0.39 -11.01
CA ALA A 564 -1.02 -1.51 -11.48
C ALA A 564 -1.25 -2.81 -10.69
N LEU A 565 -1.56 -2.72 -9.39
CA LEU A 565 -1.75 -3.88 -8.52
C LEU A 565 -2.80 -4.88 -9.06
N PRO A 566 -4.00 -4.46 -9.49
CA PRO A 566 -4.98 -5.36 -10.09
C PRO A 566 -4.42 -6.17 -11.27
N PHE A 567 -3.58 -5.58 -12.12
CA PHE A 567 -2.97 -6.30 -13.25
C PHE A 567 -2.00 -7.37 -12.75
N TYR A 568 -1.21 -7.07 -11.73
CA TYR A 568 -0.31 -8.04 -11.10
C TYR A 568 -1.08 -9.17 -10.39
N LEU A 569 -2.18 -8.86 -9.71
CA LEU A 569 -3.03 -9.86 -9.07
C LEU A 569 -3.77 -10.75 -10.09
N ILE A 570 -4.22 -10.19 -11.21
CA ILE A 570 -4.79 -10.96 -12.33
C ILE A 570 -3.73 -11.87 -12.94
N ALA A 571 -2.50 -11.37 -13.14
CA ALA A 571 -1.38 -12.15 -13.62
C ALA A 571 -1.05 -13.32 -12.67
N ALA A 572 -0.90 -13.05 -11.37
CA ALA A 572 -0.65 -14.06 -10.36
C ALA A 572 -1.76 -15.11 -10.33
N SER A 573 -3.01 -14.67 -10.32
CA SER A 573 -4.19 -15.56 -10.33
C SER A 573 -4.27 -16.43 -11.58
N LEU A 574 -3.88 -15.89 -12.75
CA LEU A 574 -3.77 -16.67 -13.98
C LEU A 574 -2.71 -17.76 -13.86
N ALA A 575 -1.51 -17.44 -13.39
CA ALA A 575 -0.43 -18.39 -13.21
C ALA A 575 -0.81 -19.50 -12.21
N LEU A 576 -1.34 -19.13 -11.04
CA LEU A 576 -1.78 -20.08 -10.01
C LEU A 576 -2.92 -20.98 -10.52
N THR A 577 -3.92 -20.41 -11.20
CA THR A 577 -5.03 -21.20 -11.77
C THR A 577 -4.52 -22.19 -12.83
N ARG A 578 -3.52 -21.81 -13.62
CA ARG A 578 -2.89 -22.71 -14.60
C ARG A 578 -2.10 -23.80 -13.89
N ALA A 579 -1.30 -23.46 -12.87
CA ALA A 579 -0.55 -24.43 -12.08
C ALA A 579 -1.48 -25.47 -11.43
N VAL A 580 -2.57 -25.06 -10.80
CA VAL A 580 -3.57 -25.97 -10.21
C VAL A 580 -4.19 -26.90 -11.25
N ARG A 581 -4.47 -26.40 -12.46
CA ARG A 581 -4.98 -27.26 -13.56
C ARG A 581 -3.97 -28.30 -14.02
N LEU A 582 -2.67 -27.99 -13.95
CA LEU A 582 -1.60 -28.91 -14.30
C LEU A 582 -1.40 -30.03 -13.27
N LEU A 583 -1.87 -29.85 -12.03
CA LEU A 583 -1.85 -30.90 -11.00
C LEU A 583 -2.85 -32.04 -11.30
N ARG A 584 -3.81 -31.86 -12.21
CA ARG A 584 -4.76 -32.92 -12.60
C ARG A 584 -4.08 -33.98 -13.48
N ALA A 585 -4.39 -35.26 -13.25
CA ALA A 585 -3.67 -36.40 -13.84
C ALA A 585 -3.67 -36.42 -15.39
N GLU A 586 -4.81 -36.15 -16.02
CA GLU A 586 -4.93 -36.15 -17.48
C GLU A 586 -4.09 -35.03 -18.16
N PRO A 587 -4.24 -33.75 -17.80
CA PRO A 587 -3.37 -32.67 -18.32
C PRO A 587 -1.89 -32.94 -18.09
N ARG A 588 -1.52 -33.56 -16.95
CA ARG A 588 -0.13 -33.84 -16.62
C ARG A 588 0.49 -34.84 -17.59
N ARG A 589 -0.23 -35.91 -17.96
CA ARG A 589 0.25 -36.91 -18.94
C ARG A 589 0.40 -36.29 -20.33
N GLU A 590 -0.58 -35.51 -20.77
CA GLU A 590 -0.53 -34.82 -22.06
C GLU A 590 0.59 -33.78 -22.12
N LEU A 591 0.73 -32.97 -21.07
CA LEU A 591 1.82 -32.01 -20.95
C LEU A 591 3.16 -32.74 -20.96
N ALA A 592 3.35 -33.81 -20.20
CA ALA A 592 4.59 -34.57 -20.19
C ALA A 592 4.94 -35.15 -21.58
N ARG A 593 3.95 -35.58 -22.37
CA ARG A 593 4.15 -36.00 -23.77
C ARG A 593 4.58 -34.82 -24.65
N ARG A 594 3.91 -33.67 -24.55
CA ARG A 594 4.26 -32.45 -25.31
C ARG A 594 5.64 -31.91 -24.92
N LEU A 595 5.95 -31.86 -23.63
CA LEU A 595 7.24 -31.44 -23.09
C LEU A 595 8.35 -32.37 -23.57
N ARG A 596 8.13 -33.70 -23.59
CA ARG A 596 9.12 -34.64 -24.16
C ARG A 596 9.33 -34.41 -25.65
N ARG A 597 8.26 -34.28 -26.44
CA ARG A 597 8.33 -33.99 -27.89
C ARG A 597 8.98 -32.63 -28.19
N ARG A 598 8.80 -31.63 -27.34
CA ARG A 598 9.32 -30.27 -27.51
C ARG A 598 10.45 -29.90 -26.55
N ARG A 599 11.11 -30.90 -25.94
CA ARG A 599 12.09 -30.66 -24.86
C ARG A 599 13.19 -29.71 -25.32
N ARG A 600 13.72 -29.92 -26.54
CA ARG A 600 14.72 -29.06 -27.16
C ARG A 600 14.22 -27.63 -27.34
N LEU A 601 13.04 -27.44 -27.95
CA LEU A 601 12.44 -26.10 -28.14
C LEU A 601 12.20 -25.37 -26.81
N ILE A 602 11.73 -26.08 -25.78
CA ILE A 602 11.46 -25.48 -24.47
C ILE A 602 12.76 -25.15 -23.76
N ALA A 603 13.77 -26.01 -23.83
CA ALA A 603 15.09 -25.72 -23.29
C ALA A 603 15.73 -24.51 -23.99
N MET A 604 15.63 -24.43 -25.32
CA MET A 604 16.11 -23.26 -26.08
C MET A 604 15.33 -21.99 -25.72
N ALA A 605 14.00 -22.06 -25.61
CA ALA A 605 13.18 -20.91 -25.21
C ALA A 605 13.47 -20.47 -23.76
N ALA A 606 13.66 -21.41 -22.84
CA ALA A 606 14.04 -21.12 -21.46
C ALA A 606 15.45 -20.52 -21.38
N GLY A 607 16.40 -21.07 -22.14
CA GLY A 607 17.76 -20.53 -22.26
C GLY A 607 17.77 -19.11 -22.84
N ALA A 608 17.01 -18.86 -23.91
CA ALA A 608 16.85 -17.53 -24.49
C ALA A 608 16.18 -16.55 -23.54
N ALA A 609 15.15 -16.98 -22.79
CA ALA A 609 14.51 -16.15 -21.78
C ALA A 609 15.45 -15.83 -20.59
N ALA A 610 16.24 -16.80 -20.13
CA ALA A 610 17.24 -16.61 -19.09
C ALA A 610 18.34 -15.65 -19.56
N LEU A 611 18.83 -15.81 -20.79
CA LEU A 611 19.81 -14.90 -21.38
C LEU A 611 19.24 -13.49 -21.51
N ALA A 612 18.01 -13.34 -22.01
CA ALA A 612 17.35 -12.03 -22.10
C ALA A 612 17.18 -11.38 -20.72
N ALA A 613 16.78 -12.15 -19.70
CA ALA A 613 16.66 -11.65 -18.34
C ALA A 613 18.02 -11.21 -17.77
N LEU A 614 19.08 -11.99 -18.01
CA LEU A 614 20.44 -11.66 -17.59
C LEU A 614 20.95 -10.39 -18.31
N THR A 615 20.72 -10.27 -19.62
CA THR A 615 21.10 -9.09 -20.40
C THR A 615 20.35 -7.85 -19.94
N VAL A 616 19.04 -7.95 -19.67
CA VAL A 616 18.26 -6.84 -19.12
C VAL A 616 18.77 -6.45 -17.74
N TRP A 617 19.06 -7.43 -16.87
CA TRP A 617 19.61 -7.16 -15.54
C TRP A 617 21.00 -6.50 -15.60
N ALA A 618 21.89 -6.99 -16.47
CA ALA A 618 23.21 -6.40 -16.70
C ALA A 618 23.10 -4.98 -17.25
N GLY A 619 22.19 -4.75 -18.21
CA GLY A 619 21.87 -3.44 -18.75
C GLY A 619 21.35 -2.46 -17.70
N LEU A 620 20.49 -2.94 -16.77
CA LEU A 620 20.01 -2.15 -15.64
C LEU A 620 21.13 -1.77 -14.66
N CYS A 621 22.06 -2.69 -14.38
CA CYS A 621 23.24 -2.39 -13.56
C CYS A 621 24.15 -1.37 -14.25
N ALA A 622 24.40 -1.54 -15.55
CA ALA A 622 25.18 -0.60 -16.36
C ALA A 622 24.54 0.78 -16.39
N LEU A 623 23.22 0.86 -16.55
CA LEU A 623 22.47 2.10 -16.57
C LEU A 623 22.55 2.85 -15.22
N SER A 624 22.45 2.12 -14.09
CA SER A 624 22.65 2.70 -12.76
C SER A 624 24.07 3.26 -12.58
N TYR A 625 25.09 2.56 -13.10
CA TYR A 625 26.48 3.05 -13.08
C TYR A 625 26.68 4.30 -13.95
N LEU A 626 26.16 4.27 -15.17
CA LEU A 626 26.26 5.38 -16.12
C LEU A 626 25.54 6.63 -15.63
N ARG A 627 24.39 6.47 -14.96
CA ARG A 627 23.69 7.58 -14.30
C ARG A 627 24.55 8.25 -13.23
N VAL A 628 25.13 7.48 -12.30
CA VAL A 628 25.98 8.05 -11.24
C VAL A 628 27.18 8.76 -11.85
N ARG A 629 27.82 8.14 -12.86
CA ARG A 629 28.93 8.76 -13.59
C ARG A 629 28.51 10.07 -14.26
N GLU A 630 27.37 10.09 -14.94
CA GLU A 630 26.83 11.25 -15.65
C GLU A 630 26.55 12.43 -14.70
N SER A 631 25.97 12.16 -13.51
CA SER A 631 25.80 13.18 -12.46
C SER A 631 27.13 13.65 -11.90
N LEU A 632 28.10 12.77 -11.63
CA LEU A 632 29.39 13.22 -11.08
C LEU A 632 30.22 14.00 -12.11
N GLN A 633 30.15 13.63 -13.39
CA GLN A 633 30.76 14.42 -14.47
C GLN A 633 30.11 15.80 -14.66
N ALA A 634 28.89 15.97 -14.17
CA ALA A 634 28.18 17.24 -14.16
C ALA A 634 28.59 18.19 -13.03
N GLY A 635 29.34 17.71 -12.04
CA GLY A 635 29.46 18.40 -10.75
C GLY A 635 28.21 18.26 -9.87
N GLU A 636 27.28 17.34 -10.19
CA GLU A 636 26.08 17.11 -9.38
C GLU A 636 26.33 16.03 -8.34
N PRO A 637 25.71 16.12 -7.14
CA PRO A 637 25.82 15.06 -6.15
C PRO A 637 25.13 13.78 -6.63
N ALA A 638 25.74 12.63 -6.36
CA ALA A 638 25.19 11.33 -6.74
C ALA A 638 25.16 10.36 -5.54
N VAL A 639 24.16 9.48 -5.51
CA VAL A 639 24.00 8.47 -4.45
C VAL A 639 24.20 7.08 -5.02
N ILE A 640 25.14 6.34 -4.45
CA ILE A 640 25.38 4.91 -4.68
C ILE A 640 24.70 4.15 -3.54
N ALA A 641 23.46 3.72 -3.76
CA ALA A 641 22.68 2.97 -2.78
C ALA A 641 22.90 1.46 -2.90
N ALA A 642 22.90 0.75 -1.76
CA ALA A 642 22.82 -0.70 -1.74
C ALA A 642 21.48 -1.19 -2.34
N GLY A 643 21.51 -2.20 -3.20
CA GLY A 643 20.32 -2.62 -3.94
C GLY A 643 20.53 -3.82 -4.87
N ALA A 644 19.53 -4.14 -5.69
CA ALA A 644 19.60 -5.25 -6.64
C ALA A 644 20.37 -4.92 -7.94
N ARG A 645 20.65 -3.63 -8.18
CA ARG A 645 21.28 -3.09 -9.40
C ARG A 645 22.68 -2.54 -9.17
N ASP A 646 23.22 -2.76 -7.96
CA ASP A 646 24.43 -2.13 -7.48
C ASP A 646 25.70 -2.93 -7.81
N GLY A 647 25.58 -4.01 -8.60
CA GLY A 647 26.66 -4.99 -8.83
C GLY A 647 27.90 -4.43 -9.52
N LEU A 648 27.82 -3.25 -10.16
CA LEU A 648 29.00 -2.56 -10.70
C LEU A 648 29.70 -1.66 -9.68
N PHE A 649 29.02 -1.31 -8.58
CA PHE A 649 29.58 -0.51 -7.50
C PHE A 649 30.16 -1.40 -6.40
N PHE A 650 29.47 -2.46 -5.97
CA PHE A 650 29.92 -3.26 -4.82
C PHE A 650 30.80 -4.43 -5.26
N GLY A 651 32.09 -4.38 -4.89
CA GLY A 651 33.11 -5.39 -5.22
C GLY A 651 33.25 -6.51 -4.17
N PRO A 652 34.45 -7.10 -4.02
CA PRO A 652 34.73 -8.08 -2.97
C PRO A 652 34.48 -7.52 -1.56
N GLY A 653 34.14 -8.42 -0.62
CA GLY A 653 33.96 -8.11 0.81
C GLY A 653 32.51 -7.85 1.24
N TRP A 654 31.56 -7.75 0.31
CA TRP A 654 30.14 -7.55 0.60
C TRP A 654 29.31 -8.83 0.55
N ASP A 655 28.41 -8.98 1.52
CA ASP A 655 27.33 -9.96 1.47
C ASP A 655 26.26 -9.54 0.46
N ARG A 656 25.32 -10.46 0.17
CA ARG A 656 24.13 -10.14 -0.64
C ARG A 656 23.33 -9.00 0.01
N PRO A 657 22.70 -8.11 -0.80
CA PRO A 657 21.83 -7.06 -0.28
C PRO A 657 20.75 -7.67 0.62
N MET A 658 20.50 -7.04 1.76
CA MET A 658 19.49 -7.44 2.72
C MET A 658 18.62 -6.23 3.08
N ARG A 659 17.36 -6.48 3.48
CA ARG A 659 16.45 -5.42 3.93
C ARG A 659 16.60 -5.21 5.43
N ARG A 660 16.70 -3.95 5.86
CA ARG A 660 16.61 -3.53 7.26
C ARG A 660 15.52 -2.45 7.33
N GLY A 661 14.33 -2.82 7.79
CA GLY A 661 13.14 -1.97 7.63
C GLY A 661 12.81 -1.72 6.16
N PHE A 662 12.62 -0.45 5.78
CA PHE A 662 12.27 -0.03 4.41
C PHE A 662 13.48 0.22 3.50
N VAL A 663 14.71 0.07 4.01
CA VAL A 663 15.94 0.33 3.26
C VAL A 663 16.68 -0.97 2.96
N THR A 664 17.36 -0.98 1.81
CA THR A 664 18.27 -2.06 1.46
C THR A 664 19.68 -1.68 1.91
N VAL A 665 20.37 -2.61 2.55
CA VAL A 665 21.73 -2.44 3.06
C VAL A 665 22.60 -3.59 2.59
N ARG A 666 23.91 -3.39 2.62
CA ARG A 666 24.89 -4.47 2.48
C ARG A 666 25.72 -4.59 3.75
N ARG A 667 25.96 -5.83 4.17
CA ARG A 667 26.87 -6.14 5.27
C ARG A 667 28.26 -6.38 4.69
N ALA A 668 29.27 -5.74 5.26
CA ALA A 668 30.66 -6.09 5.00
C ALA A 668 30.98 -7.39 5.74
N GLY A 669 31.19 -8.46 5.00
CA GLY A 669 31.52 -9.80 5.54
C GLY A 669 33.02 -10.07 5.60
N ARG A 670 33.83 -9.35 4.81
CA ARG A 670 35.30 -9.42 4.80
C ARG A 670 35.89 -8.03 4.60
N ALA A 671 37.06 -7.79 5.19
CA ALA A 671 37.83 -6.57 5.01
C ALA A 671 39.01 -6.77 4.04
N PRO A 672 39.34 -5.77 3.19
CA PRO A 672 38.54 -4.58 2.93
C PRO A 672 37.29 -4.89 2.09
N ALA A 673 36.17 -4.24 2.40
CA ALA A 673 34.99 -4.23 1.56
C ALA A 673 35.10 -3.10 0.53
N THR A 674 34.95 -3.42 -0.75
CA THR A 674 35.27 -2.50 -1.85
C THR A 674 34.03 -1.87 -2.47
N VAL A 675 34.01 -0.54 -2.62
CA VAL A 675 33.02 0.20 -3.42
C VAL A 675 33.73 0.88 -4.58
N TRP A 676 33.26 0.67 -5.80
CA TRP A 676 33.74 1.30 -7.01
C TRP A 676 32.99 2.61 -7.24
N VAL A 677 33.70 3.74 -7.35
CA VAL A 677 33.10 5.07 -7.49
C VAL A 677 33.54 5.70 -8.82
N PRO A 678 32.61 6.08 -9.72
CA PRO A 678 32.96 6.69 -11.01
C PRO A 678 33.23 8.20 -10.86
N LEU A 679 34.43 8.59 -10.42
CA LEU A 679 34.80 9.99 -10.18
C LEU A 679 35.34 10.67 -11.44
N ALA A 680 35.13 11.99 -11.52
CA ALA A 680 35.81 12.85 -12.48
C ALA A 680 37.12 13.37 -11.87
N PRO A 681 38.21 13.52 -12.63
CA PRO A 681 39.54 13.85 -12.10
C PRO A 681 39.72 15.34 -11.74
N ARG A 682 38.63 16.12 -11.68
CA ARG A 682 38.72 17.58 -11.73
C ARG A 682 38.67 18.26 -10.36
N ASP A 683 38.09 17.63 -9.35
CA ASP A 683 37.80 18.32 -8.08
C ASP A 683 38.04 17.41 -6.86
N ASP A 684 38.36 18.04 -5.74
CA ASP A 684 38.20 17.40 -4.43
C ASP A 684 36.73 16.96 -4.29
N CYS A 685 36.52 15.79 -3.71
CA CYS A 685 35.17 15.22 -3.59
C CYS A 685 34.83 14.98 -2.12
N ARG A 686 33.63 15.36 -1.70
CA ARG A 686 33.11 14.96 -0.40
C ARG A 686 32.31 13.67 -0.52
N LEU A 687 32.60 12.70 0.33
CA LEU A 687 31.76 11.52 0.54
C LEU A 687 30.93 11.69 1.80
N THR A 688 29.66 11.31 1.75
CA THR A 688 28.86 11.00 2.93
C THR A 688 28.57 9.51 2.96
N LEU A 689 29.12 8.82 3.95
CA LEU A 689 28.89 7.40 4.20
C LEU A 689 27.76 7.25 5.21
N ARG A 690 26.66 6.58 4.81
CA ARG A 690 25.65 6.11 5.76
C ARG A 690 25.96 4.69 6.18
N VAL A 691 26.56 4.55 7.36
CA VAL A 691 27.15 3.30 7.86
C VAL A 691 26.94 3.18 9.37
N ASP A 692 26.75 1.95 9.85
CA ASP A 692 26.62 1.60 11.27
C ASP A 692 27.48 0.36 11.52
N PRO A 693 27.96 0.14 12.76
CA PRO A 693 28.56 -1.12 13.13
C PRO A 693 27.53 -2.26 13.01
N ALA A 694 27.95 -3.44 12.56
CA ALA A 694 27.08 -4.60 12.50
C ALA A 694 27.16 -5.37 13.82
N PRO A 695 26.07 -5.49 14.60
CA PRO A 695 26.11 -6.21 15.87
C PRO A 695 26.61 -7.66 15.70
N PRO A 696 27.42 -8.19 16.63
CA PRO A 696 27.83 -7.63 17.92
C PRO A 696 29.18 -6.88 17.89
N ALA A 697 29.63 -6.39 16.73
CA ALA A 697 30.98 -5.84 16.58
C ALA A 697 31.28 -4.70 17.56
N THR A 698 32.48 -4.73 18.15
CA THR A 698 33.03 -3.65 18.99
C THR A 698 33.41 -2.45 18.14
N ALA A 699 33.52 -1.28 18.76
CA ALA A 699 33.75 0.04 18.16
C ALA A 699 35.14 0.22 17.52
N ALA A 700 35.55 -0.69 16.63
CA ALA A 700 36.76 -0.49 15.83
C ALA A 700 36.53 0.66 14.83
N PRO A 701 37.48 1.58 14.66
CA PRO A 701 37.36 2.65 13.69
C PRO A 701 37.33 2.08 12.27
N LEU A 702 36.39 2.53 11.45
CA LEU A 702 36.29 2.21 10.03
C LEU A 702 37.34 3.02 9.27
N ASN A 703 38.42 2.35 8.90
CA ASN A 703 39.42 2.87 7.97
C ASN A 703 38.83 2.95 6.56
N VAL A 704 39.05 4.09 5.92
CA VAL A 704 38.62 4.42 4.57
C VAL A 704 39.88 4.71 3.76
N ALA A 705 40.08 3.98 2.68
CA ALA A 705 41.16 4.19 1.72
C ALA A 705 40.61 4.37 0.31
N LEU A 706 41.30 5.15 -0.52
CA LEU A 706 40.99 5.36 -1.94
C LEU A 706 42.18 4.91 -2.77
N ASN A 707 41.95 3.95 -3.66
CA ASN A 707 42.98 3.36 -4.53
C ASN A 707 44.20 2.86 -3.73
N GLY A 708 43.98 2.30 -2.54
CA GLY A 708 45.03 1.83 -1.62
C GLY A 708 45.65 2.91 -0.71
N ALA A 709 45.38 4.20 -0.95
CA ALA A 709 45.88 5.28 -0.10
C ALA A 709 44.90 5.56 1.06
N PRO A 710 45.35 5.60 2.32
CA PRO A 710 44.48 5.90 3.46
C PRO A 710 43.96 7.35 3.37
N VAL A 711 42.67 7.53 3.65
CA VAL A 711 41.99 8.83 3.58
C VAL A 711 41.43 9.24 4.94
N ALA A 712 40.75 8.33 5.65
CA ALA A 712 40.15 8.62 6.96
C ALA A 712 40.06 7.37 7.85
N ALA A 713 39.89 7.59 9.16
CA ALA A 713 39.52 6.56 10.14
C ALA A 713 38.31 7.07 10.94
N LEU A 714 37.15 6.41 10.79
CA LEU A 714 35.87 6.86 11.30
C LEU A 714 35.46 6.05 12.53
N ALA A 715 35.30 6.68 13.68
CA ALA A 715 34.74 6.01 14.85
C ALA A 715 33.23 5.81 14.64
N LEU A 716 32.80 4.56 14.40
CA LEU A 716 31.39 4.26 14.17
C LEU A 716 30.64 4.19 15.50
N GLU A 717 29.61 5.02 15.65
CA GLU A 717 28.66 4.98 16.76
C GLU A 717 27.39 4.22 16.34
N LEU A 718 26.90 3.34 17.24
CA LEU A 718 25.61 2.69 17.06
C LEU A 718 24.53 3.55 17.72
N ASP A 719 23.68 4.16 16.91
CA ASP A 719 22.44 4.78 17.38
C ASP A 719 21.25 3.98 16.82
N GLU A 720 20.45 3.37 17.69
CA GLU A 720 19.27 2.62 17.26
C GLU A 720 18.21 3.51 16.58
N LYS A 721 18.25 4.83 16.84
CA LYS A 721 17.29 5.80 16.32
C LYS A 721 17.77 6.49 15.05
N ARG A 722 19.06 6.43 14.72
CA ARG A 722 19.65 7.15 13.60
C ARG A 722 20.70 6.31 12.90
N ILE A 723 20.67 6.34 11.57
CA ILE A 723 21.74 5.79 10.74
C ILE A 723 22.94 6.75 10.80
N GLY A 724 24.11 6.24 11.20
CA GLY A 724 25.36 6.99 11.25
C GLY A 724 25.67 7.69 9.92
N SER A 725 26.20 8.91 9.99
CA SER A 725 26.49 9.73 8.82
C SER A 725 27.87 10.33 8.96
N TYR A 726 28.81 9.87 8.13
CA TYR A 726 30.21 10.25 8.26
C TYR A 726 30.66 10.92 6.96
N GLU A 727 31.30 12.08 7.09
CA GLU A 727 31.85 12.82 5.96
C GLU A 727 33.34 12.48 5.79
N VAL A 728 33.75 12.24 4.54
CA VAL A 728 35.15 11.96 4.18
C VAL A 728 35.51 12.81 2.98
N GLU A 729 36.60 13.58 3.08
CA GLU A 729 37.13 14.33 1.96
C GLU A 729 38.08 13.47 1.13
N LEU A 730 37.89 13.44 -0.19
CA LEU A 730 38.77 12.77 -1.14
C LEU A 730 39.63 13.83 -1.83
N PRO A 731 40.94 13.89 -1.52
CA PRO A 731 41.84 14.80 -2.20
C PRO A 731 41.93 14.48 -3.68
N ARG A 732 41.87 15.50 -4.54
CA ARG A 732 42.00 15.39 -6.00
C ARG A 732 43.21 14.58 -6.44
N ARG A 733 44.31 14.64 -5.68
CA ARG A 733 45.56 13.89 -5.95
C ARG A 733 45.41 12.37 -5.86
N LEU A 734 44.40 11.88 -5.15
CA LEU A 734 44.10 10.45 -5.00
C LEU A 734 43.01 9.99 -5.98
N VAL A 735 42.31 10.93 -6.63
CA VAL A 735 41.21 10.65 -7.55
C VAL A 735 41.75 10.40 -8.95
N THR A 736 41.42 9.25 -9.51
CA THR A 736 41.70 8.91 -10.92
C THR A 736 40.46 9.14 -11.79
N PRO A 737 40.61 9.50 -13.07
CA PRO A 737 39.47 9.58 -13.98
C PRO A 737 38.76 8.22 -14.12
N GLY A 738 37.47 8.17 -13.84
CA GLY A 738 36.65 6.96 -14.00
C GLY A 738 36.57 6.14 -12.72
N ARG A 739 36.89 4.85 -12.80
CA ARG A 739 36.55 3.87 -11.76
C ARG A 739 37.59 3.85 -10.63
N ASN A 740 37.25 4.43 -9.49
CA ASN A 740 38.09 4.47 -8.28
C ASN A 740 37.68 3.39 -7.28
N ARG A 741 38.64 2.86 -6.52
CA ARG A 741 38.44 1.81 -5.53
C ARG A 741 38.38 2.41 -4.11
N LEU A 742 37.19 2.51 -3.54
CA LEU A 742 36.98 2.88 -2.14
C LEU A 742 37.00 1.63 -1.26
N GLU A 743 38.01 1.50 -0.41
CA GLU A 743 38.25 0.36 0.46
C GLU A 743 37.83 0.71 1.90
N LEU A 744 36.94 -0.09 2.47
CA LEU A 744 36.33 0.13 3.77
C LEU A 744 36.63 -1.06 4.70
N GLY A 745 37.19 -0.83 5.88
CA GLY A 745 37.45 -1.88 6.86
C GLY A 745 38.00 -1.35 8.18
N PRO A 746 38.02 -2.13 9.27
CA PRO A 746 37.69 -3.55 9.35
C PRO A 746 36.19 -3.84 9.30
N ALA A 747 35.84 -5.09 8.99
CA ALA A 747 34.48 -5.63 9.03
C ALA A 747 34.18 -6.22 10.42
N PRO A 748 32.90 -6.40 10.83
CA PRO A 748 31.68 -6.19 10.05
C PRO A 748 30.97 -4.85 10.34
N PHE A 749 30.42 -4.25 9.28
CA PHE A 749 29.57 -3.07 9.34
C PHE A 749 28.46 -3.15 8.29
N LEU A 750 27.45 -2.30 8.40
CA LEU A 750 26.35 -2.19 7.45
C LEU A 750 26.51 -0.89 6.66
N LEU A 751 26.41 -0.95 5.33
CA LEU A 751 26.42 0.24 4.47
C LEU A 751 25.06 0.38 3.78
N TRP A 752 24.46 1.56 3.92
CA TRP A 752 23.19 1.92 3.28
C TRP A 752 23.43 2.53 1.92
N TYR A 753 24.23 3.61 1.90
CA TYR A 753 24.62 4.28 0.67
C TYR A 753 25.90 5.11 0.86
N VAL A 754 26.52 5.43 -0.27
CA VAL A 754 27.59 6.42 -0.40
C VAL A 754 27.06 7.58 -1.23
N ARG A 755 27.01 8.79 -0.64
CA ARG A 755 26.73 10.02 -1.41
C ARG A 755 28.07 10.66 -1.77
N VAL A 756 28.21 11.07 -3.01
CA VAL A 756 29.43 11.68 -3.56
C VAL A 756 29.08 13.07 -4.05
N GLU A 757 29.83 14.08 -3.63
CA GLU A 757 29.60 15.49 -3.97
C GLU A 757 30.90 16.10 -4.54
N PRO A 758 30.97 16.36 -5.85
CA PRO A 758 32.14 17.00 -6.47
C PRO A 758 32.28 18.47 -6.01
N GLY A 759 33.51 18.93 -5.81
CA GLY A 759 33.83 20.35 -5.59
C GLY A 759 33.43 20.93 -4.23
N ALA A 760 32.96 20.08 -3.30
CA ALA A 760 32.60 20.51 -1.96
C ALA A 760 33.84 20.50 -1.04
N VAL A 761 34.33 21.68 -0.65
CA VAL A 761 35.35 21.82 0.40
C VAL A 761 34.67 21.66 1.76
N VAL A 762 35.24 20.83 2.64
CA VAL A 762 34.76 20.71 4.01
C VAL A 762 34.98 22.05 4.71
N SER A 763 33.91 22.77 5.08
CA SER A 763 34.03 23.96 5.91
C SER A 763 34.65 23.55 7.26
N GLY A 764 35.91 23.91 7.48
CA GLY A 764 36.81 23.36 8.50
C GLY A 764 36.46 23.61 9.98
N ALA A 765 35.18 23.73 10.35
CA ALA A 765 34.76 23.91 11.75
C ALA A 765 33.44 23.21 12.13
N GLY A 766 32.85 22.38 11.26
CA GLY A 766 31.68 21.57 11.62
C GLY A 766 32.11 20.21 12.15
N SER A 767 32.23 20.07 13.48
CA SER A 767 32.45 18.79 14.13
C SER A 767 31.50 17.72 13.58
N ALA A 768 32.05 16.55 13.24
CA ALA A 768 31.29 15.34 12.95
C ALA A 768 30.16 15.12 13.97
N ARG A 769 28.93 14.92 13.46
CA ARG A 769 27.82 14.19 14.10
C ARG A 769 26.89 13.55 13.07
#